data_AF-A0A4U8UW72-F1
#
_entry.id   AF-A0A4U8UW72-F1
#
_cell.length_a   1.000
_cell.length_b   1.000
_cell.length_c   1.000
_cell.angle_alpha   90.00
_cell.angle_beta   90.00
_cell.angle_gamma   90.00
#
_symmetry.space_group_name_H-M   'P 1'
#
loop_
_entity.id
_entity.type
_entity.pdbx_description
1 polymer ?
#
loop_
_entity_poly.entity_id
_entity_poly.type
_entity_poly.pdbx_seq_one_letter_code
_entity_poly.pdbx_strand_id
1 'polypeptide(L)'
;MAGNSNEKGVEDVVVNWTCEDESGSDPLQPESFGKPFQRIITGKADLQEQEARVRKELSQVLEKLEESVSGSADIEGFLFECSRILCQRWKQRDKLSEIALKGLLTVLEFCLTFIMQHDASFDRFLTILGYNTVAFWRVAVPQIYDSDLSSGTHYRDALLFSLALYDVNNSKNRLRELYAAVPGVRQSMLGVHAKRFGEKYRHIQISRSRTSSRISSVRGSIEDLLALDNDASQEDTVNAVAEALASGGLADTTHSKQRVINVSNAPPVSVSRKGSGCWEIKQGSGGLVACVDPVMSGDKENIWLANLGFNPSNNDYEDRMHSSTNSLGLPLIKRAGAGEIFHVLEEDRSKGDQENPGRIDVERDMSLLSVLHDYNKTNYQLNPVIVSQDDYNAYYGGISNGLLWPALHNLSEYIVNIYDAPHVLREHWCAYVRVNYQFALNAVRNSRPQDFIWIHDYHLMLTGQIMRSLDSNLEVGFFLHIPFQPPENWMTKYRLVAEPILRAILRFTKVGFQTHRDREKYVQLVKRHVARVRIRFEANVDIYTITHEGWTCSLGVFPVSIKNEDFLQIARDSQTAILAEEIRKNLLANSLPGGCIFFSVERFDYTKGIYEKLKAWKKYFEKHPDRIGLDVLFQVAVTNRRSVESYRHYQDACIALANEINETVRCPNQPDWRPLKFETDGLPRPKLIAHYLAMDVGVVTPKKDGMNLVAKEMMVCNPSAALMLSTGAGTEVQLGNAGFYQGEQQCYFRIEDLSDAETFSDTFYRAATETEDVRRDHGARLNAFLMSHDIDEWSSAFLDPSWTHDVIRPVEILQLADFYQLMDKTCHIRRQIVERTLKGIAIRTHFKLSLENARDSLLNSCENKSHILLLETTSSGDDSDGAGHLKAKFDITDELNELEKDLAFLEFIQSDDINNVEQFVESLGQFHPEGPEIFSEEVGRALSLLTEGDHFHYFFTDRDGTLKSYSCSYPASIQPAYSAVIQAQFARRCAQFCAIVTTAPLMHIGILNVSTMPEGYYAYGASAGREWYMNPSTQFKDDTVNEVDLALLNRAFDLVEDMLETPEYRNFTWIGSGLQKHYGLITIAKQDINASISKSRVTMLRDRITRIVKDVDPSESTLTIKESDYDIKIYTKAKLSGKIFNKGHGIKLIQKKMRLKLNEGRVLLCGDSETDLPMLEELLAMSPVNVYTIWVTKSDELKEKVRELCTSRKNNHFVFVSCPEVLLGAMAKATVRIINIRPGENGESDDEEE
;
A
#
# COMPACT_ATOMS: atom_id res chain seq x y z
N MET A 1 55.17 -56.02 -7.75
CA MET A 1 55.26 -55.71 -6.31
C MET A 1 54.80 -54.27 -6.11
N ALA A 2 53.85 -54.08 -5.19
CA ALA A 2 53.40 -52.88 -4.44
C ALA A 2 53.56 -51.47 -5.06
N GLY A 3 52.59 -50.55 -4.99
CA GLY A 3 51.35 -50.52 -4.21
C GLY A 3 50.52 -49.23 -4.43
N ASN A 4 49.32 -49.26 -3.83
CA ASN A 4 48.14 -48.37 -3.92
C ASN A 4 48.30 -46.88 -3.53
N SER A 5 47.45 -46.00 -4.08
CA SER A 5 46.28 -45.35 -3.42
C SER A 5 45.72 -44.20 -4.30
N ASN A 6 44.55 -44.35 -4.95
CA ASN A 6 43.17 -44.01 -4.54
C ASN A 6 42.86 -42.49 -4.39
N GLU A 7 42.44 -41.85 -5.50
CA GLU A 7 41.52 -40.70 -5.50
C GLU A 7 40.17 -41.17 -6.09
N LYS A 8 39.07 -40.97 -5.33
CA LYS A 8 37.71 -41.08 -5.84
C LYS A 8 37.23 -39.69 -6.25
N GLY A 9 37.05 -39.47 -7.55
CA GLY A 9 36.28 -38.36 -8.09
C GLY A 9 34.77 -38.62 -7.93
N VAL A 10 34.03 -37.56 -7.63
CA VAL A 10 32.57 -37.51 -7.74
C VAL A 10 32.28 -36.88 -9.10
N GLU A 11 31.76 -37.67 -10.06
CA GLU A 11 31.27 -37.16 -11.34
C GLU A 11 29.81 -36.67 -11.19
N ASP A 12 29.56 -35.42 -11.56
CA ASP A 12 28.24 -34.85 -11.77
C ASP A 12 27.61 -35.45 -13.04
N VAL A 13 26.45 -36.12 -12.90
CA VAL A 13 25.67 -36.65 -14.02
C VAL A 13 24.87 -35.52 -14.66
N VAL A 14 25.32 -35.04 -15.82
CA VAL A 14 24.52 -34.19 -16.73
C VAL A 14 23.69 -35.11 -17.64
N VAL A 15 22.36 -35.03 -17.54
CA VAL A 15 21.44 -35.79 -18.41
C VAL A 15 21.21 -35.01 -19.71
N ASN A 16 21.78 -35.49 -20.81
CA ASN A 16 21.53 -34.95 -22.16
C ASN A 16 20.29 -35.61 -22.79
N TRP A 17 19.37 -34.78 -23.30
CA TRP A 17 18.13 -35.21 -23.95
C TRP A 17 18.22 -35.00 -25.46
N THR A 18 18.70 -36.00 -26.19
CA THR A 18 18.61 -36.05 -27.65
C THR A 18 18.25 -37.47 -28.09
N CYS A 19 17.06 -37.64 -28.67
CA CYS A 19 16.81 -38.77 -29.57
C CYS A 19 17.45 -38.41 -30.91
N GLU A 20 18.40 -39.22 -31.35
CA GLU A 20 18.81 -39.31 -32.74
C GLU A 20 17.66 -39.94 -33.54
N ASP A 21 17.26 -39.31 -34.64
CA ASP A 21 16.47 -39.99 -35.69
C ASP A 21 17.17 -39.79 -37.04
N GLU A 22 17.63 -40.90 -37.61
CA GLU A 22 18.07 -41.02 -38.98
C GLU A 22 16.88 -41.19 -39.93
N SER A 23 16.86 -40.38 -41.00
CA SER A 23 16.37 -40.67 -42.36
C SER A 23 14.88 -41.02 -42.63
N GLY A 24 14.26 -40.22 -43.52
CA GLY A 24 13.51 -40.76 -44.66
C GLY A 24 11.97 -40.65 -44.70
N SER A 25 11.47 -39.51 -45.20
CA SER A 25 10.29 -39.32 -46.09
C SER A 25 8.94 -40.01 -45.82
N ASP A 26 7.93 -39.25 -45.35
CA ASP A 26 6.69 -38.83 -46.05
C ASP A 26 5.86 -37.88 -45.11
N PRO A 27 5.14 -36.84 -45.59
CA PRO A 27 4.54 -35.83 -44.72
C PRO A 27 3.12 -36.23 -44.30
N LEU A 28 3.03 -37.12 -43.31
CA LEU A 28 1.83 -37.26 -42.48
C LEU A 28 2.25 -36.92 -41.04
N GLN A 29 1.57 -35.93 -40.46
CA GLN A 29 1.88 -35.33 -39.16
C GLN A 29 2.22 -36.39 -38.10
N PRO A 30 3.42 -36.34 -37.46
CA PRO A 30 3.65 -37.12 -36.26
C PRO A 30 2.76 -36.53 -35.16
N GLU A 31 1.81 -37.32 -34.67
CA GLU A 31 1.01 -37.00 -33.49
C GLU A 31 1.95 -36.52 -32.37
N SER A 32 1.83 -35.25 -32.01
CA SER A 32 2.64 -34.59 -31.01
C SER A 32 2.30 -35.12 -29.62
N PHE A 33 2.87 -36.26 -29.22
CA PHE A 33 2.90 -36.67 -27.83
C PHE A 33 3.87 -35.75 -27.07
N GLY A 34 3.36 -34.58 -26.65
CA GLY A 34 4.15 -33.59 -25.90
C GLY A 34 4.74 -34.19 -24.63
N LYS A 35 5.94 -33.72 -24.24
CA LYS A 35 6.55 -34.06 -22.95
C LYS A 35 5.56 -33.72 -21.81
N PRO A 36 5.49 -34.53 -20.74
CA PRO A 36 4.68 -34.21 -19.57
C PRO A 36 4.95 -32.78 -19.10
N PHE A 37 3.90 -32.09 -18.66
CA PHE A 37 3.87 -30.69 -18.25
C PHE A 37 4.02 -29.66 -19.37
N GLN A 38 4.60 -29.97 -20.54
CA GLN A 38 4.86 -28.99 -21.63
C GLN A 38 3.70 -28.79 -22.61
N ARG A 39 2.49 -29.22 -22.27
CA ARG A 39 1.33 -29.22 -23.16
C ARG A 39 0.46 -27.98 -22.91
N ILE A 40 0.05 -27.27 -23.97
CA ILE A 40 -0.83 -26.10 -23.85
C ILE A 40 -2.26 -26.61 -23.60
N ILE A 41 -2.82 -26.32 -22.42
CA ILE A 41 -4.22 -26.61 -22.12
C ILE A 41 -5.07 -25.40 -22.50
N THR A 42 -5.76 -25.45 -23.63
CA THR A 42 -6.72 -24.43 -24.04
C THR A 42 -8.16 -24.88 -23.71
N GLY A 43 -8.78 -24.29 -22.68
CA GLY A 43 -10.23 -24.48 -22.37
C GLY A 43 -10.53 -25.26 -21.08
N LYS A 44 -11.83 -25.43 -20.76
CA LYS A 44 -12.32 -26.31 -19.67
C LYS A 44 -12.03 -27.76 -20.07
N ALA A 45 -11.10 -28.43 -19.40
CA ALA A 45 -10.74 -29.81 -19.68
C ALA A 45 -11.91 -30.78 -19.38
N ASP A 46 -12.30 -31.60 -20.35
CA ASP A 46 -13.25 -32.69 -20.15
C ASP A 46 -12.57 -33.87 -19.44
N LEU A 47 -13.04 -34.19 -18.23
CA LEU A 47 -12.47 -35.24 -17.38
C LEU A 47 -12.47 -36.62 -18.07
N GLN A 48 -13.54 -36.96 -18.82
CA GLN A 48 -13.65 -38.28 -19.45
C GLN A 48 -12.63 -38.47 -20.58
N GLU A 49 -12.37 -37.41 -21.35
CA GLU A 49 -11.37 -37.42 -22.42
C GLU A 49 -9.94 -37.55 -21.85
N GLN A 50 -9.66 -36.85 -20.74
CA GLN A 50 -8.36 -36.92 -20.08
C GLN A 50 -8.11 -38.28 -19.42
N GLU A 51 -9.13 -38.90 -18.82
CA GLU A 51 -9.02 -40.26 -18.28
C GLU A 51 -8.73 -41.28 -19.38
N ALA A 52 -9.45 -41.22 -20.51
CA ALA A 52 -9.23 -42.10 -21.65
C ALA A 52 -7.80 -41.94 -22.22
N ARG A 53 -7.31 -40.69 -22.30
CA ARG A 53 -5.95 -40.38 -22.73
C ARG A 53 -4.91 -40.97 -21.78
N VAL A 54 -5.02 -40.71 -20.48
CA VAL A 54 -4.03 -41.17 -19.49
C VAL A 54 -4.00 -42.70 -19.42
N ARG A 55 -5.16 -43.36 -19.57
CA ARG A 55 -5.21 -44.83 -19.72
C ARG A 55 -4.45 -45.31 -20.94
N LYS A 56 -4.66 -44.68 -22.11
CA LYS A 56 -3.94 -45.04 -23.35
C LYS A 56 -2.43 -44.83 -23.20
N GLU A 57 -2.01 -43.67 -22.68
CA GLU A 57 -0.58 -43.34 -22.51
C GLU A 57 0.12 -44.28 -21.53
N LEU A 58 -0.48 -44.55 -20.37
CA LEU A 58 0.12 -45.45 -19.38
C LEU A 58 0.15 -46.91 -19.85
N SER A 59 -0.88 -47.39 -20.56
CA SER A 59 -0.85 -48.73 -21.15
C SER A 59 0.27 -48.88 -22.18
N GLN A 60 0.51 -47.87 -23.03
CA GLN A 60 1.63 -47.89 -23.98
C GLN A 60 3.00 -47.84 -23.28
N VAL A 61 3.11 -47.10 -22.17
CA VAL A 61 4.34 -47.09 -21.36
C VAL A 61 4.57 -48.47 -20.73
N LEU A 62 3.52 -49.13 -20.24
CA LEU A 62 3.61 -50.47 -19.64
C LEU A 62 3.92 -51.56 -20.67
N GLU A 63 3.34 -51.50 -21.88
CA GLU A 63 3.68 -52.41 -22.98
C GLU A 63 5.18 -52.34 -23.33
N LYS A 64 5.75 -51.13 -23.37
CA LYS A 64 7.19 -50.94 -23.59
C LYS A 64 8.07 -51.44 -22.45
N LEU A 65 7.49 -51.63 -21.26
CA LEU A 65 8.14 -52.21 -20.10
C LEU A 65 7.87 -53.73 -19.97
N GLU A 66 7.14 -54.33 -20.92
CA GLU A 66 6.68 -55.72 -20.91
C GLU A 66 5.79 -56.07 -19.71
N GLU A 67 5.11 -55.06 -19.14
CA GLU A 67 4.22 -55.18 -17.99
C GLU A 67 2.76 -54.93 -18.42
N SER A 68 1.79 -55.49 -17.69
CA SER A 68 0.36 -55.25 -17.97
C SER A 68 -0.44 -55.09 -16.69
N VAL A 69 -1.46 -54.21 -16.74
CA VAL A 69 -2.38 -53.96 -15.62
C VAL A 69 -3.77 -54.47 -16.03
N SER A 70 -4.42 -55.26 -15.17
CA SER A 70 -5.78 -55.73 -15.40
C SER A 70 -6.75 -54.55 -15.39
N GLY A 71 -7.62 -54.46 -16.40
CA GLY A 71 -8.49 -53.31 -16.63
C GLY A 71 -9.49 -53.08 -15.48
N SER A 72 -9.12 -52.27 -14.49
CA SER A 72 -10.05 -51.77 -13.48
C SER A 72 -10.99 -50.74 -14.10
N ALA A 73 -12.30 -50.88 -13.85
CA ALA A 73 -13.31 -49.94 -14.32
C ALA A 73 -13.10 -48.53 -13.74
N ASP A 74 -12.54 -48.43 -12.53
CA ASP A 74 -12.21 -47.18 -11.85
C ASP A 74 -10.79 -46.70 -12.18
N ILE A 75 -10.63 -45.40 -12.42
CA ILE A 75 -9.38 -44.74 -12.80
C ILE A 75 -8.40 -44.70 -11.63
N GLU A 76 -8.87 -44.54 -10.39
CA GLU A 76 -8.00 -44.45 -9.22
C GLU A 76 -7.28 -45.78 -8.95
N GLY A 77 -8.02 -46.89 -9.07
CA GLY A 77 -7.44 -48.23 -9.02
C GLY A 77 -6.39 -48.47 -10.11
N PHE A 78 -6.64 -47.98 -11.32
CA PHE A 78 -5.72 -48.12 -12.45
C PHE A 78 -4.43 -47.32 -12.23
N LEU A 79 -4.53 -46.05 -11.82
CA LEU A 79 -3.39 -45.18 -11.52
C LEU A 79 -2.55 -45.72 -10.36
N PHE A 80 -3.20 -46.29 -9.34
CA PHE A 80 -2.52 -46.91 -8.21
C PHE A 80 -1.62 -48.07 -8.65
N GLU A 81 -2.17 -49.02 -9.43
CA GLU A 81 -1.42 -50.20 -9.86
C GLU A 81 -0.30 -49.83 -10.85
N CYS A 82 -0.57 -48.90 -11.77
CA CYS A 82 0.46 -48.34 -12.66
C CYS A 82 1.59 -47.70 -11.84
N SER A 83 1.28 -46.88 -10.84
CA SER A 83 2.26 -46.21 -9.99
C SER A 83 3.14 -47.21 -9.23
N ARG A 84 2.56 -48.33 -8.78
CA ARG A 84 3.28 -49.39 -8.08
C ARG A 84 4.31 -50.06 -8.98
N ILE A 85 3.92 -50.47 -10.19
CA ILE A 85 4.79 -51.13 -11.18
C ILE A 85 5.88 -50.15 -11.66
N LEU A 86 5.50 -48.94 -12.06
CA LEU A 86 6.44 -47.93 -12.57
C LEU A 86 7.46 -47.53 -11.49
N CYS A 87 7.04 -47.37 -10.24
CA CYS A 87 7.94 -47.07 -9.13
C CYS A 87 8.90 -48.24 -8.83
N GLN A 88 8.46 -49.49 -8.93
CA GLN A 88 9.33 -50.66 -8.79
C GLN A 88 10.36 -50.73 -9.93
N ARG A 89 9.96 -50.47 -11.17
CA ARG A 89 10.85 -50.49 -12.33
C ARG A 89 11.85 -49.34 -12.30
N TRP A 90 11.39 -48.12 -11.99
CA TRP A 90 12.24 -46.93 -11.86
C TRP A 90 13.35 -47.09 -10.80
N LYS A 91 13.08 -47.86 -9.73
CA LYS A 91 14.08 -48.17 -8.69
C LYS A 91 15.25 -49.03 -9.18
N GLN A 92 15.10 -49.75 -10.29
CA GLN A 92 16.14 -50.66 -10.78
C GLN A 92 17.30 -49.92 -11.49
N ARG A 93 17.11 -48.63 -11.82
CA ARG A 93 18.13 -47.72 -12.41
C ARG A 93 18.79 -48.29 -13.67
N ASP A 94 18.01 -48.97 -14.49
CA ASP A 94 18.41 -49.52 -15.80
C ASP A 94 17.90 -48.64 -16.97
N LYS A 95 18.19 -49.03 -18.22
CA LYS A 95 17.75 -48.29 -19.42
C LYS A 95 16.22 -48.13 -19.50
N LEU A 96 15.46 -49.04 -18.91
CA LEU A 96 14.00 -49.01 -18.89
C LEU A 96 13.45 -48.11 -17.75
N SER A 97 14.30 -47.65 -16.83
CA SER A 97 13.93 -46.74 -15.75
C SER A 97 13.57 -45.33 -16.23
N GLU A 98 14.12 -44.87 -17.37
CA GLU A 98 13.73 -43.60 -17.99
C GLU A 98 12.30 -43.64 -18.54
N ILE A 99 11.93 -44.77 -19.15
CA ILE A 99 10.57 -45.04 -19.62
C ILE A 99 9.60 -45.08 -18.43
N ALA A 100 10.00 -45.74 -17.34
CA ALA A 100 9.21 -45.78 -16.11
C ALA A 100 9.04 -44.40 -15.47
N LEU A 101 10.09 -43.56 -15.46
CA LEU A 101 10.02 -42.17 -14.97
C LEU A 101 9.03 -41.34 -15.79
N LYS A 102 9.02 -41.50 -17.12
CA LYS A 102 8.03 -40.82 -17.98
C LYS A 102 6.60 -41.19 -17.57
N GLY A 103 6.34 -42.47 -17.30
CA GLY A 103 5.05 -42.92 -16.77
C GLY A 103 4.70 -42.28 -15.42
N LEU A 104 5.64 -42.20 -14.48
CA LEU A 104 5.43 -41.56 -13.17
C LEU A 104 5.11 -40.05 -13.29
N LEU A 105 5.74 -39.35 -14.24
CA LEU A 105 5.45 -37.94 -14.52
C LEU A 105 4.07 -37.75 -15.14
N THR A 106 3.62 -38.66 -16.02
CA THR A 106 2.25 -38.65 -16.57
C THR A 106 1.20 -38.86 -15.49
N VAL A 107 1.43 -39.76 -14.52
CA VAL A 107 0.54 -39.93 -13.36
C VAL A 107 0.49 -38.66 -12.52
N LEU A 108 1.65 -38.06 -12.23
CA LEU A 108 1.73 -36.81 -11.47
C LEU A 108 1.00 -35.66 -12.18
N GLU A 109 1.21 -35.48 -13.48
CA GLU A 109 0.53 -34.45 -14.28
C GLU A 109 -1.00 -34.59 -14.20
N PHE A 110 -1.52 -35.82 -14.30
CA PHE A 110 -2.96 -36.07 -14.15
C PHE A 110 -3.47 -35.70 -12.74
N CYS A 111 -2.75 -36.10 -11.68
CA CYS A 111 -3.13 -35.76 -10.31
C CYS A 111 -3.11 -34.24 -10.05
N LEU A 112 -2.15 -33.52 -10.63
CA LEU A 112 -2.04 -32.06 -10.51
C LEU A 112 -3.06 -31.31 -11.38
N THR A 113 -3.54 -31.93 -12.45
CA THR A 113 -4.62 -31.37 -13.28
C THR A 113 -5.97 -31.42 -12.56
N PHE A 114 -6.24 -32.48 -11.79
CA PHE A 114 -7.54 -32.75 -11.15
C PHE A 114 -7.44 -32.90 -9.61
N ILE A 115 -6.78 -31.95 -8.94
CA ILE A 115 -6.40 -32.08 -7.53
C ILE A 115 -7.57 -32.31 -6.57
N MET A 116 -8.68 -31.59 -6.74
CA MET A 116 -9.81 -31.69 -5.81
C MET A 116 -10.57 -33.02 -5.92
N GLN A 117 -10.48 -33.70 -7.07
CA GLN A 117 -11.23 -34.93 -7.35
C GLN A 117 -10.40 -36.18 -7.07
N HIS A 118 -9.07 -36.09 -7.17
CA HIS A 118 -8.15 -37.24 -7.06
C HIS A 118 -7.07 -37.06 -5.98
N ASP A 119 -7.37 -36.34 -4.89
CA ASP A 119 -6.47 -36.18 -3.72
C ASP A 119 -6.05 -37.54 -3.12
N ALA A 120 -6.98 -38.49 -3.02
CA ALA A 120 -6.70 -39.84 -2.55
C ALA A 120 -5.70 -40.59 -3.47
N SER A 121 -5.76 -40.35 -4.78
CA SER A 121 -4.81 -40.94 -5.74
C SER A 121 -3.41 -40.33 -5.59
N PHE A 122 -3.32 -39.02 -5.32
CA PHE A 122 -2.06 -38.33 -5.04
C PHE A 122 -1.43 -38.80 -3.72
N ASP A 123 -2.23 -38.95 -2.67
CA ASP A 123 -1.79 -39.50 -1.36
C ASP A 123 -1.20 -40.90 -1.51
N ARG A 124 -1.88 -41.77 -2.25
CA ARG A 124 -1.39 -43.12 -2.55
C ARG A 124 -0.12 -43.10 -3.41
N PHE A 125 -0.04 -42.23 -4.42
CA PHE A 125 1.15 -42.06 -5.25
C PHE A 125 2.38 -41.68 -4.41
N LEU A 126 2.24 -40.69 -3.51
CA LEU A 126 3.30 -40.30 -2.58
C LEU A 126 3.71 -41.43 -1.64
N THR A 127 2.73 -42.20 -1.16
CA THR A 127 2.99 -43.33 -0.27
C THR A 127 3.77 -44.43 -1.00
N ILE A 128 3.50 -44.68 -2.28
CA ILE A 128 4.24 -45.63 -3.13
C ILE A 128 5.70 -45.18 -3.37
N LEU A 129 5.94 -43.88 -3.55
CA LEU A 129 7.29 -43.32 -3.72
C LEU A 129 8.17 -43.54 -2.46
N GLY A 130 7.56 -43.49 -1.27
CA GLY A 130 8.21 -43.86 -0.01
C GLY A 130 9.43 -43.00 0.34
N TYR A 131 10.59 -43.62 0.58
CA TYR A 131 11.86 -42.91 0.86
C TYR A 131 12.55 -42.34 -0.39
N ASN A 132 12.12 -42.73 -1.60
CA ASN A 132 12.70 -42.23 -2.85
C ASN A 132 12.07 -40.91 -3.34
N THR A 133 11.12 -40.39 -2.55
CA THR A 133 10.36 -39.16 -2.82
C THR A 133 11.28 -37.97 -3.12
N VAL A 134 12.36 -37.78 -2.36
CA VAL A 134 13.34 -36.70 -2.59
C VAL A 134 14.02 -36.82 -3.96
N ALA A 135 14.43 -38.04 -4.34
CA ALA A 135 15.10 -38.28 -5.62
C ALA A 135 14.16 -38.06 -6.80
N PHE A 136 12.88 -38.43 -6.66
CA PHE A 136 11.86 -38.18 -7.66
C PHE A 136 11.63 -36.67 -7.84
N TRP A 137 11.49 -35.93 -6.73
CA TRP A 137 11.25 -34.48 -6.77
C TRP A 137 12.40 -33.69 -7.38
N ARG A 138 13.65 -34.13 -7.20
CA ARG A 138 14.81 -33.49 -7.87
C ARG A 138 14.68 -33.46 -9.39
N VAL A 139 14.02 -34.45 -9.97
CA VAL A 139 13.85 -34.58 -11.42
C VAL A 139 12.52 -34.00 -11.90
N ALA A 140 11.43 -34.19 -11.15
CA ALA A 140 10.10 -33.73 -11.54
C ALA A 140 9.94 -32.20 -11.43
N VAL A 141 10.49 -31.58 -10.38
CA VAL A 141 10.25 -30.17 -10.07
C VAL A 141 10.78 -29.20 -11.14
N PRO A 142 12.02 -29.33 -11.67
CA PRO A 142 12.48 -28.44 -12.72
C PRO A 142 11.59 -28.48 -13.97
N GLN A 143 11.09 -29.67 -14.34
CA GLN A 143 10.22 -29.82 -15.51
C GLN A 143 8.86 -29.13 -15.34
N ILE A 144 8.28 -29.22 -14.14
CA ILE A 144 7.03 -28.52 -13.80
C ILE A 144 7.27 -27.01 -13.79
N TYR A 145 8.37 -26.57 -13.21
CA TYR A 145 8.69 -25.15 -13.06
C TYR A 145 9.01 -24.46 -14.40
N ASP A 146 9.83 -25.10 -15.22
CA ASP A 146 10.19 -24.59 -16.54
C ASP A 146 8.96 -24.51 -17.44
N SER A 147 8.05 -25.49 -17.35
CA SER A 147 6.80 -25.43 -18.09
C SER A 147 5.89 -24.28 -17.63
N ASP A 148 5.72 -24.08 -16.32
CA ASP A 148 4.90 -22.98 -15.81
C ASP A 148 5.48 -21.59 -16.18
N LEU A 149 6.81 -21.46 -16.26
CA LEU A 149 7.46 -20.24 -16.75
C LEU A 149 7.32 -20.04 -18.25
N SER A 150 7.39 -21.12 -19.05
CA SER A 150 7.32 -21.03 -20.50
C SER A 150 5.88 -20.90 -21.03
N SER A 151 4.94 -21.57 -20.35
CA SER A 151 3.61 -21.88 -20.88
C SER A 151 2.46 -21.43 -19.96
N GLY A 152 2.73 -21.02 -18.72
CA GLY A 152 1.74 -20.45 -17.80
C GLY A 152 0.68 -21.44 -17.27
N THR A 153 1.06 -22.70 -17.03
CA THR A 153 0.15 -23.85 -16.84
C THR A 153 -0.36 -24.11 -15.41
N HIS A 154 -0.03 -23.27 -14.42
CA HIS A 154 -0.43 -23.37 -13.00
C HIS A 154 -0.06 -24.69 -12.25
N TYR A 155 0.74 -25.58 -12.84
CA TYR A 155 1.07 -26.90 -12.26
C TYR A 155 1.95 -26.81 -11.00
N ARG A 156 2.80 -25.79 -10.91
CA ARG A 156 3.65 -25.53 -9.75
C ARG A 156 2.81 -25.25 -8.50
N ASP A 157 1.80 -24.41 -8.65
CA ASP A 157 0.96 -23.98 -7.53
C ASP A 157 0.05 -25.14 -7.07
N ALA A 158 -0.42 -25.94 -8.03
CA ALA A 158 -1.09 -27.22 -7.82
C ALA A 158 -0.26 -28.21 -6.99
N LEU A 159 1.01 -28.43 -7.35
CA LEU A 159 1.90 -29.34 -6.63
C LEU A 159 2.09 -28.95 -5.15
N LEU A 160 2.29 -27.66 -4.89
CA LEU A 160 2.47 -27.12 -3.55
C LEU A 160 1.22 -27.31 -2.69
N PHE A 161 0.04 -27.15 -3.29
CA PHE A 161 -1.23 -27.36 -2.62
C PHE A 161 -1.44 -28.82 -2.21
N SER A 162 -1.21 -29.78 -3.11
CA SER A 162 -1.38 -31.20 -2.80
C SER A 162 -0.38 -31.70 -1.73
N LEU A 163 0.87 -31.21 -1.75
CA LEU A 163 1.86 -31.55 -0.71
C LEU A 163 1.50 -30.94 0.65
N ALA A 164 0.95 -29.73 0.70
CA ALA A 164 0.49 -29.12 1.95
C ALA A 164 -0.72 -29.86 2.54
N LEU A 165 -1.68 -30.30 1.72
CA LEU A 165 -2.81 -31.12 2.15
C LEU A 165 -2.37 -32.46 2.74
N TYR A 166 -1.46 -33.15 2.04
CA TYR A 166 -0.88 -34.40 2.51
C TYR A 166 -0.19 -34.23 3.87
N ASP A 167 0.58 -33.17 4.05
CA ASP A 167 1.30 -32.87 5.30
C ASP A 167 0.33 -32.61 6.47
N VAL A 168 -0.79 -31.90 6.23
CA VAL A 168 -1.84 -31.65 7.24
C VAL A 168 -2.58 -32.92 7.63
N ASN A 169 -2.98 -33.74 6.65
CA ASN A 169 -3.79 -34.93 6.91
C ASN A 169 -2.99 -36.06 7.58
N ASN A 170 -1.71 -36.22 7.23
CA ASN A 170 -0.90 -37.36 7.68
C ASN A 170 0.22 -36.98 8.67
N SER A 171 0.36 -35.70 9.04
CA SER A 171 1.41 -35.20 9.94
C SER A 171 2.86 -35.54 9.52
N LYS A 172 3.09 -35.79 8.23
CA LYS A 172 4.43 -35.96 7.64
C LYS A 172 4.87 -34.63 7.03
N ASN A 173 6.17 -34.35 6.93
CA ASN A 173 6.68 -33.07 6.41
C ASN A 173 7.39 -33.26 5.07
N ARG A 174 6.60 -33.44 4.00
CA ARG A 174 7.09 -33.58 2.62
C ARG A 174 7.37 -32.23 1.96
N LEU A 175 6.80 -31.13 2.47
CA LEU A 175 7.20 -29.78 2.05
C LEU A 175 8.70 -29.54 2.24
N ARG A 176 9.26 -30.00 3.37
CA ARG A 176 10.70 -29.92 3.65
C ARG A 176 11.54 -30.71 2.66
N GLU A 177 11.07 -31.89 2.24
CA GLU A 177 11.73 -32.72 1.24
C GLU A 177 11.70 -32.08 -0.15
N LEU A 178 10.59 -31.44 -0.53
CA LEU A 178 10.49 -30.65 -1.76
C LEU A 178 11.47 -29.46 -1.73
N TYR A 179 11.55 -28.76 -0.59
CA TYR A 179 12.50 -27.66 -0.40
C TYR A 179 13.96 -28.12 -0.42
N ALA A 180 14.24 -29.34 0.02
CA ALA A 180 15.58 -29.94 -0.01
C ALA A 180 15.94 -30.49 -1.40
N ALA A 181 14.94 -30.94 -2.18
CA ALA A 181 15.13 -31.44 -3.53
C ALA A 181 15.44 -30.31 -4.51
N VAL A 182 14.77 -29.16 -4.42
CA VAL A 182 15.03 -28.00 -5.29
C VAL A 182 15.00 -26.71 -4.45
N PRO A 183 16.18 -26.17 -4.09
CA PRO A 183 16.29 -24.94 -3.29
C PRO A 183 15.55 -23.72 -3.90
N GLY A 184 15.35 -23.72 -5.22
CA GLY A 184 14.60 -22.71 -5.98
C GLY A 184 13.08 -22.73 -5.78
N VAL A 185 12.48 -23.85 -5.33
CA VAL A 185 11.02 -23.89 -5.02
C VAL A 185 10.70 -22.99 -3.84
N ARG A 186 11.63 -22.91 -2.86
CA ARG A 186 11.57 -21.98 -1.72
C ARG A 186 11.51 -20.51 -2.15
N GLN A 187 12.04 -20.20 -3.34
CA GLN A 187 12.05 -18.85 -3.93
C GLN A 187 10.82 -18.57 -4.80
N SER A 188 10.10 -19.60 -5.26
CA SER A 188 8.80 -19.46 -5.94
C SER A 188 7.61 -19.38 -4.98
N MET A 189 7.80 -19.92 -3.78
CA MET A 189 6.80 -20.12 -2.72
C MET A 189 6.44 -18.87 -1.92
N LEU A 190 6.90 -17.69 -2.30
CA LEU A 190 6.69 -16.46 -1.52
C LEU A 190 5.76 -15.44 -2.19
N GLY A 191 5.19 -15.76 -3.36
CA GLY A 191 4.38 -14.79 -4.11
C GLY A 191 2.87 -14.83 -3.87
N VAL A 192 2.24 -16.02 -3.91
CA VAL A 192 0.79 -16.07 -4.22
C VAL A 192 -0.07 -16.92 -3.28
N HIS A 193 0.46 -17.92 -2.57
CA HIS A 193 -0.35 -18.76 -1.67
C HIS A 193 0.00 -18.74 -0.19
N ALA A 194 1.11 -18.11 0.22
CA ALA A 194 1.21 -17.53 1.57
C ALA A 194 0.08 -16.50 1.79
N LYS A 195 -0.39 -15.87 0.70
CA LYS A 195 -1.60 -15.05 0.69
C LYS A 195 -2.87 -15.87 0.90
N ARG A 196 -2.99 -17.12 0.40
CA ARG A 196 -4.15 -18.01 0.68
C ARG A 196 -4.10 -18.73 2.02
N PHE A 197 -2.92 -19.07 2.53
CA PHE A 197 -2.74 -19.57 3.89
C PHE A 197 -2.88 -18.43 4.91
N GLY A 198 -2.37 -17.24 4.57
CA GLY A 198 -2.69 -15.98 5.21
C GLY A 198 -4.17 -15.67 5.14
N GLU A 199 -4.86 -15.87 4.01
CA GLU A 199 -6.31 -15.69 3.87
C GLU A 199 -7.10 -16.80 4.57
N LYS A 200 -6.60 -18.05 4.72
CA LYS A 200 -7.24 -19.13 5.50
C LYS A 200 -7.03 -18.98 7.01
N TYR A 201 -5.85 -18.52 7.43
CA TYR A 201 -5.53 -18.17 8.82
C TYR A 201 -6.21 -16.84 9.21
N ARG A 202 -6.29 -15.89 8.29
CA ARG A 202 -7.15 -14.70 8.36
C ARG A 202 -8.62 -15.08 8.21
N HIS A 203 -9.02 -16.20 7.58
CA HIS A 203 -10.37 -16.78 7.64
C HIS A 203 -10.64 -17.51 8.95
N ILE A 204 -9.62 -17.95 9.70
CA ILE A 204 -9.73 -18.49 11.06
C ILE A 204 -9.78 -17.34 12.08
N GLN A 205 -9.02 -16.25 11.87
CA GLN A 205 -9.19 -14.98 12.58
C GLN A 205 -10.50 -14.26 12.21
N ILE A 206 -10.91 -14.30 10.94
CA ILE A 206 -12.20 -13.83 10.46
C ILE A 206 -13.28 -14.84 10.84
N SER A 207 -13.01 -16.13 11.12
CA SER A 207 -14.00 -17.04 11.71
C SER A 207 -14.23 -16.69 13.19
N ARG A 208 -13.17 -16.24 13.88
CA ARG A 208 -13.23 -15.69 15.24
C ARG A 208 -13.81 -14.27 15.30
N SER A 209 -13.60 -13.42 14.29
CA SER A 209 -14.24 -12.10 14.17
C SER A 209 -15.64 -12.19 13.55
N ARG A 210 -15.92 -13.25 12.77
CA ARG A 210 -17.26 -13.65 12.30
C ARG A 210 -18.06 -14.34 13.38
N THR A 211 -17.52 -14.63 14.57
CA THR A 211 -18.39 -14.93 15.71
C THR A 211 -19.28 -13.72 16.03
N SER A 212 -18.81 -12.49 15.75
CA SER A 212 -19.62 -11.26 15.87
C SER A 212 -20.52 -10.97 14.65
N SER A 213 -20.26 -11.56 13.48
CA SER A 213 -21.11 -11.39 12.28
C SER A 213 -21.91 -12.64 11.88
N ARG A 214 -21.75 -13.76 12.59
CA ARG A 214 -22.65 -14.93 12.53
C ARG A 214 -23.88 -14.72 13.40
N ILE A 215 -23.85 -13.82 14.38
CA ILE A 215 -25.02 -13.55 15.22
C ILE A 215 -26.15 -12.85 14.44
N SER A 216 -25.83 -12.03 13.42
CA SER A 216 -26.88 -11.44 12.57
C SER A 216 -27.43 -12.42 11.50
N SER A 217 -26.66 -13.43 11.08
CA SER A 217 -27.12 -14.42 10.10
C SER A 217 -27.75 -15.68 10.70
N VAL A 218 -27.48 -16.02 11.97
CA VAL A 218 -28.07 -17.20 12.63
C VAL A 218 -29.53 -16.96 13.06
N ARG A 219 -29.99 -15.70 13.17
CA ARG A 219 -31.40 -15.38 13.50
C ARG A 219 -32.25 -14.91 12.31
N GLY A 220 -31.70 -14.88 11.10
CA GLY A 220 -32.40 -14.44 9.89
C GLY A 220 -32.89 -15.55 8.95
N SER A 221 -32.48 -16.81 9.18
CA SER A 221 -32.93 -17.95 8.37
C SER A 221 -33.88 -18.84 9.16
N ILE A 222 -35.13 -18.94 8.70
CA ILE A 222 -36.15 -19.87 9.21
C ILE A 222 -35.83 -21.34 8.85
N GLU A 223 -34.75 -21.63 8.12
CA GLU A 223 -34.46 -22.98 7.61
C GLU A 223 -33.54 -23.86 8.49
N ASP A 224 -32.92 -23.34 9.56
CA ASP A 224 -31.98 -24.13 10.39
C ASP A 224 -32.58 -24.72 11.68
N LEU A 225 -33.90 -24.66 11.88
CA LEU A 225 -34.57 -25.18 13.10
C LEU A 225 -34.70 -26.70 13.21
N LEU A 226 -34.07 -27.49 12.31
CA LEU A 226 -34.21 -28.96 12.31
C LEU A 226 -32.89 -29.75 12.29
N ALA A 227 -31.73 -29.12 12.46
CA ALA A 227 -30.48 -29.87 12.44
C ALA A 227 -29.43 -29.26 13.36
N LEU A 228 -29.54 -29.46 14.68
CA LEU A 228 -28.41 -29.39 15.60
C LEU A 228 -28.79 -30.11 16.90
N ASP A 229 -28.56 -31.41 16.91
CA ASP A 229 -28.35 -32.19 18.14
C ASP A 229 -26.88 -32.63 18.13
N ASN A 230 -26.22 -32.51 19.29
CA ASN A 230 -24.88 -32.97 19.69
C ASN A 230 -23.62 -32.08 19.51
N ASP A 231 -23.00 -31.86 20.67
CA ASP A 231 -21.57 -31.72 21.01
C ASP A 231 -20.73 -30.53 20.48
N ALA A 232 -20.56 -29.51 21.34
CA ALA A 232 -19.28 -29.08 21.94
C ALA A 232 -19.38 -27.68 22.62
N SER A 233 -18.95 -27.60 23.89
CA SER A 233 -18.58 -26.43 24.72
C SER A 233 -19.30 -25.09 24.47
N GLN A 234 -20.42 -24.85 25.15
CA GLN A 234 -21.19 -23.60 25.10
C GLN A 234 -20.64 -22.43 25.97
N GLU A 235 -19.70 -22.65 26.90
CA GLU A 235 -19.33 -21.60 27.88
C GLU A 235 -18.36 -20.52 27.35
N ASP A 236 -17.32 -20.89 26.59
CA ASP A 236 -16.32 -19.92 26.10
C ASP A 236 -16.83 -18.96 25.03
N THR A 237 -17.86 -19.38 24.28
CA THR A 237 -18.47 -18.54 23.23
C THR A 237 -19.41 -17.50 23.81
N VAL A 238 -20.02 -17.77 24.97
CA VAL A 238 -20.95 -16.86 25.65
C VAL A 238 -20.19 -15.71 26.32
N ASN A 239 -19.00 -15.94 26.88
CA ASN A 239 -18.18 -14.91 27.50
C ASN A 239 -17.58 -13.92 26.48
N ALA A 240 -17.12 -14.38 25.32
CA ALA A 240 -16.60 -13.50 24.26
C ALA A 240 -17.68 -12.61 23.62
N VAL A 241 -18.93 -13.10 23.58
CA VAL A 241 -20.10 -12.33 23.10
C VAL A 241 -20.53 -11.31 24.15
N ALA A 242 -20.45 -11.64 25.44
CA ALA A 242 -20.71 -10.71 26.53
C ALA A 242 -19.67 -9.57 26.59
N GLU A 243 -18.38 -9.83 26.37
CA GLU A 243 -17.33 -8.79 26.32
C GLU A 243 -17.47 -7.87 25.10
N ALA A 244 -17.79 -8.40 23.91
CA ALA A 244 -17.99 -7.58 22.70
C ALA A 244 -19.29 -6.75 22.72
N LEU A 245 -20.29 -7.17 23.49
CA LEU A 245 -21.50 -6.39 23.77
C LEU A 245 -21.27 -5.35 24.89
N ALA A 246 -20.23 -5.53 25.71
CA ALA A 246 -19.90 -4.65 26.83
C ALA A 246 -18.99 -3.47 26.46
N SER A 247 -18.18 -3.54 25.38
CA SER A 247 -17.41 -2.38 24.88
C SER A 247 -18.30 -1.42 24.09
N GLY A 248 -18.98 -0.52 24.81
CA GLY A 248 -19.90 0.43 24.19
C GLY A 248 -19.20 1.65 23.57
N GLY A 249 -19.45 1.92 22.28
CA GLY A 249 -18.98 3.13 21.59
C GLY A 249 -19.35 3.19 20.11
N LEU A 250 -19.23 4.37 19.49
CA LEU A 250 -19.39 4.55 18.03
C LEU A 250 -18.19 3.98 17.24
N ALA A 251 -17.02 3.95 17.86
CA ALA A 251 -15.77 3.44 17.32
C ALA A 251 -14.98 2.73 18.44
N ASP A 252 -14.26 1.67 18.09
CA ASP A 252 -13.39 0.91 19.01
C ASP A 252 -11.94 0.99 18.50
N THR A 253 -11.48 2.21 18.21
CA THR A 253 -10.12 2.44 17.71
C THR A 253 -9.16 2.63 18.86
N THR A 254 -8.13 1.79 18.92
CA THR A 254 -7.01 1.99 19.86
C THR A 254 -6.22 3.24 19.46
N HIS A 255 -6.32 4.30 20.26
CA HIS A 255 -5.54 5.53 20.08
C HIS A 255 -4.06 5.21 20.23
N SER A 256 -3.37 5.14 19.11
CA SER A 256 -1.92 5.15 19.12
C SER A 256 -1.44 6.06 18.01
N LYS A 257 -0.58 7.00 18.41
CA LYS A 257 0.08 7.93 17.53
C LYS A 257 0.73 7.18 16.37
N GLN A 258 0.62 7.73 15.16
CA GLN A 258 1.29 7.18 13.99
C GLN A 258 2.80 7.20 14.22
N ARG A 259 3.43 6.03 14.17
CA ARG A 259 4.88 5.89 14.29
C ARG A 259 5.52 5.78 12.92
N VAL A 260 6.81 6.11 12.86
CA VAL A 260 7.64 5.85 11.68
C VAL A 260 8.46 4.59 11.90
N ILE A 261 8.33 3.66 10.96
CA ILE A 261 9.16 2.45 10.88
C ILE A 261 10.17 2.66 9.77
N ASN A 262 11.35 3.10 10.18
CA ASN A 262 12.46 3.35 9.29
C ASN A 262 13.20 2.04 8.96
N VAL A 263 13.46 1.77 7.69
CA VAL A 263 14.11 0.53 7.24
C VAL A 263 15.26 0.84 6.29
N SER A 264 16.46 0.44 6.67
CA SER A 264 17.68 0.67 5.90
C SER A 264 18.62 -0.53 5.95
N ASN A 265 19.53 -0.64 4.98
CA ASN A 265 20.53 -1.70 4.99
C ASN A 265 21.49 -1.59 6.19
N ALA A 266 21.96 -0.37 6.48
CA ALA A 266 22.92 -0.10 7.56
C ALA A 266 22.21 0.54 8.77
N PRO A 267 22.63 0.19 10.01
CA PRO A 267 22.04 0.70 11.24
C PRO A 267 22.48 2.14 11.53
N PRO A 268 21.77 2.86 12.43
CA PRO A 268 22.14 4.20 12.85
C PRO A 268 23.35 4.22 13.79
N VAL A 269 23.83 3.05 14.21
CA VAL A 269 24.89 2.90 15.19
C VAL A 269 25.95 1.92 14.69
N SER A 270 27.21 2.18 15.00
CA SER A 270 28.27 1.17 14.87
C SER A 270 28.32 0.34 16.14
N VAL A 271 28.24 -0.98 16.00
CA VAL A 271 28.38 -1.92 17.12
C VAL A 271 29.73 -2.60 16.99
N SER A 272 30.55 -2.53 18.05
CA SER A 272 31.90 -3.10 18.05
C SER A 272 32.17 -3.88 19.33
N ARG A 273 33.00 -4.93 19.24
CA ARG A 273 33.42 -5.72 20.40
C ARG A 273 34.75 -5.19 20.91
N LYS A 274 34.82 -4.75 22.18
CA LYS A 274 36.06 -4.33 22.83
C LYS A 274 36.98 -5.53 23.04
N GLY A 275 38.28 -5.29 23.15
CA GLY A 275 39.28 -6.31 23.52
C GLY A 275 39.01 -6.99 24.88
N SER A 276 38.16 -6.40 25.72
CA SER A 276 37.65 -6.97 26.98
C SER A 276 36.51 -7.99 26.81
N GLY A 277 35.98 -8.17 25.60
CA GLY A 277 34.84 -9.06 25.32
C GLY A 277 33.47 -8.36 25.26
N CYS A 278 33.33 -7.19 25.87
CA CYS A 278 32.08 -6.41 25.95
C CYS A 278 31.72 -5.74 24.61
N TRP A 279 30.42 -5.60 24.33
CA TRP A 279 29.89 -4.86 23.19
C TRP A 279 29.77 -3.36 23.50
N GLU A 280 30.14 -2.51 22.54
CA GLU A 280 29.98 -1.06 22.59
C GLU A 280 29.18 -0.57 21.38
N ILE A 281 28.15 0.24 21.64
CA ILE A 281 27.35 0.93 20.64
C ILE A 281 27.80 2.39 20.58
N LYS A 282 28.18 2.85 19.39
CA LYS A 282 28.45 4.27 19.11
C LYS A 282 27.51 4.76 18.03
N GLN A 283 26.98 5.98 18.20
CA GLN A 283 26.14 6.60 17.19
C GLN A 283 26.92 6.77 15.89
N GLY A 284 26.32 6.33 14.79
CA GLY A 284 26.90 6.46 13.47
C GLY A 284 26.79 7.90 12.99
N SER A 285 27.84 8.39 12.32
CA SER A 285 27.87 9.72 11.71
C SER A 285 27.56 9.69 10.20
N GLY A 286 26.83 8.67 9.74
CA GLY A 286 26.56 8.46 8.31
C GLY A 286 25.48 9.40 7.78
N GLY A 287 25.54 9.72 6.47
CA GLY A 287 24.60 10.63 5.81
C GLY A 287 23.13 10.27 6.07
N LEU A 288 22.72 9.02 5.85
CA LEU A 288 21.35 8.58 6.12
C LEU A 288 20.94 8.74 7.60
N VAL A 289 21.87 8.50 8.53
CA VAL A 289 21.59 8.62 9.98
C VAL A 289 21.24 10.05 10.32
N ALA A 290 22.09 11.00 9.91
CA ALA A 290 21.80 12.42 10.08
C ALA A 290 20.52 12.85 9.36
N CYS A 291 20.16 12.17 8.26
CA CYS A 291 18.99 12.54 7.48
C CYS A 291 17.66 12.27 8.18
N VAL A 292 17.53 11.11 8.82
CA VAL A 292 16.26 10.68 9.41
C VAL A 292 16.21 10.90 10.93
N ASP A 293 17.32 11.25 11.56
CA ASP A 293 17.40 11.53 13.00
C ASP A 293 16.36 12.55 13.49
N PRO A 294 16.05 13.66 12.78
CA PRO A 294 15.00 14.59 13.21
C PRO A 294 13.63 13.95 13.38
N VAL A 295 13.30 12.99 12.51
CA VAL A 295 12.04 12.22 12.58
C VAL A 295 12.13 11.16 13.68
N MET A 296 13.22 10.41 13.71
CA MET A 296 13.38 9.27 14.62
C MET A 296 13.48 9.70 16.08
N SER A 297 14.19 10.79 16.38
CA SER A 297 14.34 11.33 17.74
C SER A 297 13.09 12.03 18.27
N GLY A 298 12.16 12.42 17.38
CA GLY A 298 10.89 13.05 17.75
C GLY A 298 9.90 12.12 18.47
N ASP A 299 10.08 10.80 18.37
CA ASP A 299 9.24 9.82 19.07
C ASP A 299 10.03 8.55 19.46
N LYS A 300 10.04 8.21 20.75
CA LYS A 300 10.73 7.03 21.27
C LYS A 300 10.08 5.70 20.85
N GLU A 301 8.81 5.72 20.45
CA GLU A 301 8.14 4.53 19.91
C GLU A 301 8.49 4.23 18.45
N ASN A 302 9.15 5.16 17.74
CA ASN A 302 9.64 4.92 16.39
C ASN A 302 10.59 3.73 16.35
N ILE A 303 10.61 3.03 15.21
CA ILE A 303 11.41 1.81 15.05
C ILE A 303 12.37 1.97 13.88
N TRP A 304 13.63 1.64 14.11
CA TRP A 304 14.64 1.49 13.07
C TRP A 304 14.96 0.00 12.86
N LEU A 305 14.75 -0.49 11.64
CA LEU A 305 15.12 -1.83 11.21
C LEU A 305 16.34 -1.81 10.29
N ALA A 306 17.40 -2.51 10.68
CA ALA A 306 18.63 -2.61 9.90
C ALA A 306 19.40 -3.90 10.16
N ASN A 307 20.29 -4.30 9.24
CA ASN A 307 21.23 -5.39 9.48
C ASN A 307 22.47 -4.85 10.19
N LEU A 308 22.86 -5.42 11.34
CA LEU A 308 23.99 -4.96 12.15
C LEU A 308 25.38 -5.24 11.51
N GLY A 309 25.44 -5.95 10.39
CA GLY A 309 26.68 -6.20 9.63
C GLY A 309 27.53 -7.36 10.15
N PHE A 310 27.06 -8.08 11.17
CA PHE A 310 27.66 -9.33 11.65
C PHE A 310 26.55 -10.28 12.12
N ASN A 311 26.76 -11.57 11.92
CA ASN A 311 25.92 -12.59 12.52
C ASN A 311 26.51 -13.03 13.87
N PRO A 312 25.72 -13.04 14.96
CA PRO A 312 26.18 -13.71 16.17
C PRO A 312 26.52 -15.16 15.81
N SER A 313 27.76 -15.57 16.09
CA SER A 313 28.31 -16.85 15.71
C SER A 313 27.46 -18.01 16.25
N ASN A 314 26.97 -18.85 15.33
CA ASN A 314 26.28 -20.13 15.60
C ASN A 314 27.19 -21.20 16.24
N ASN A 315 28.45 -20.88 16.57
CA ASN A 315 29.48 -21.90 16.81
C ASN A 315 29.42 -22.62 18.17
N ASP A 316 28.54 -22.25 19.11
CA ASP A 316 28.42 -22.97 20.40
C ASP A 316 27.10 -23.73 20.58
N TYR A 317 26.19 -23.73 19.59
CA TYR A 317 24.86 -24.35 19.73
C TYR A 317 24.44 -25.26 18.57
N GLU A 318 25.36 -25.63 17.66
CA GLU A 318 24.98 -26.49 16.53
C GLU A 318 24.65 -27.95 16.92
N ASP A 319 24.96 -28.40 18.14
CA ASP A 319 24.76 -29.80 18.50
C ASP A 319 23.45 -30.12 19.26
N ARG A 320 22.57 -29.13 19.52
CA ARG A 320 21.26 -29.40 20.16
C ARG A 320 20.13 -28.49 19.67
N MET A 321 19.39 -28.99 18.69
CA MET A 321 18.00 -28.65 18.33
C MET A 321 17.70 -27.22 17.86
N HIS A 322 17.11 -27.11 16.66
CA HIS A 322 16.54 -25.89 16.10
C HIS A 322 15.53 -25.21 17.06
N SER A 323 15.81 -23.97 17.44
CA SER A 323 14.94 -23.15 18.28
C SER A 323 13.89 -22.41 17.45
N SER A 324 12.62 -22.59 17.81
CA SER A 324 11.51 -21.68 17.45
C SER A 324 11.82 -20.28 17.99
N THR A 325 11.48 -19.17 17.33
CA THR A 325 11.72 -17.82 17.87
C THR A 325 10.50 -17.26 18.63
N ASN A 326 10.70 -16.35 19.58
CA ASN A 326 9.63 -15.66 20.30
C ASN A 326 9.07 -14.47 19.49
N SER A 327 8.08 -13.78 20.03
CA SER A 327 7.42 -12.59 19.44
C SER A 327 8.34 -11.40 19.16
N LEU A 328 9.59 -11.43 19.65
CA LEU A 328 10.64 -10.43 19.40
C LEU A 328 11.70 -10.91 18.38
N GLY A 329 11.51 -12.08 17.75
CA GLY A 329 12.43 -12.62 16.75
C GLY A 329 13.70 -13.27 17.31
N LEU A 330 13.77 -13.49 18.62
CA LEU A 330 14.90 -14.17 19.28
C LEU A 330 14.63 -15.68 19.42
N PRO A 331 15.64 -16.55 19.32
CA PRO A 331 15.46 -17.99 19.52
C PRO A 331 14.90 -18.31 20.93
N LEU A 332 13.82 -19.10 20.99
CA LEU A 332 13.22 -19.64 22.21
C LEU A 332 14.17 -20.70 22.77
N ILE A 333 14.86 -20.32 23.84
CA ILE A 333 15.56 -21.26 24.71
C ILE A 333 14.47 -22.01 25.51
N LYS A 334 14.42 -23.35 25.39
CA LYS A 334 13.51 -24.19 26.20
C LYS A 334 13.77 -23.93 27.69
N ARG A 335 12.68 -23.87 28.47
CA ARG A 335 12.54 -23.62 29.93
C ARG A 335 13.53 -24.30 30.91
N ALA A 336 14.46 -25.14 30.48
CA ALA A 336 15.50 -25.71 31.33
C ALA A 336 16.69 -24.72 31.41
N GLY A 337 16.54 -23.64 32.18
CA GLY A 337 17.61 -22.63 32.37
C GLY A 337 17.12 -21.22 32.71
N ALA A 338 15.80 -20.98 32.76
CA ALA A 338 15.25 -19.66 33.09
C ALA A 338 15.55 -19.20 34.54
N GLY A 339 16.02 -20.09 35.41
CA GLY A 339 16.35 -19.81 36.81
C GLY A 339 17.64 -19.03 37.02
N GLU A 340 18.54 -18.94 36.03
CA GLU A 340 19.85 -18.27 36.20
C GLU A 340 19.93 -16.89 35.52
N ILE A 341 18.92 -16.47 34.74
CA ILE A 341 18.94 -15.21 33.96
C ILE A 341 18.04 -14.11 34.55
N PHE A 342 17.14 -14.42 35.50
CA PHE A 342 16.15 -13.47 36.03
C PHE A 342 16.43 -12.92 37.44
N HIS A 343 17.67 -13.03 37.95
CA HIS A 343 18.00 -12.57 39.31
C HIS A 343 18.94 -11.37 39.34
N VAL A 344 18.60 -10.27 38.65
CA VAL A 344 19.08 -8.94 39.03
C VAL A 344 18.01 -7.93 38.63
N LEU A 345 17.02 -7.69 39.51
CA LEU A 345 16.27 -6.44 39.65
C LEU A 345 15.25 -6.61 40.81
N GLU A 346 15.76 -6.76 42.03
CA GLU A 346 15.12 -6.19 43.22
C GLU A 346 16.20 -5.35 43.92
N GLU A 347 16.02 -4.03 43.88
CA GLU A 347 16.89 -3.09 44.58
C GLU A 347 16.59 -3.14 46.07
N ASP A 348 17.43 -3.80 46.86
CA ASP A 348 17.59 -3.49 48.28
C ASP A 348 18.94 -2.79 48.48
N ARG A 349 18.97 -1.49 48.20
CA ARG A 349 20.09 -0.60 48.51
C ARG A 349 20.12 -0.27 50.00
N SER A 350 20.42 -1.25 50.86
CA SER A 350 20.91 -0.97 52.21
C SER A 350 21.63 -2.18 52.84
N LYS A 351 22.96 -2.24 52.71
CA LYS A 351 23.91 -2.67 53.76
C LYS A 351 25.34 -2.68 53.21
N GLY A 352 26.26 -2.15 54.02
CA GLY A 352 27.62 -1.79 53.63
C GLY A 352 28.61 -2.93 53.46
N ASP A 353 29.75 -2.53 52.90
CA ASP A 353 31.10 -3.13 52.91
C ASP A 353 31.24 -4.63 53.19
N GLN A 354 31.62 -5.37 52.14
CA GLN A 354 32.84 -6.18 52.14
C GLN A 354 33.25 -6.55 50.70
N GLU A 355 34.53 -6.38 50.42
CA GLU A 355 35.21 -6.70 49.16
C GLU A 355 34.93 -8.15 48.74
N ASN A 356 34.31 -8.35 47.57
CA ASN A 356 34.11 -9.67 47.00
C ASN A 356 34.72 -9.72 45.58
N PRO A 357 35.73 -10.59 45.31
CA PRO A 357 36.42 -10.67 44.02
C PRO A 357 35.56 -11.16 42.84
N GLY A 358 34.27 -11.44 43.06
CA GLY A 358 33.32 -11.88 42.04
C GLY A 358 32.70 -10.76 41.19
N ARG A 359 33.03 -9.49 41.46
CA ARG A 359 32.51 -8.36 40.67
C ARG A 359 33.20 -8.19 39.31
N ILE A 360 34.34 -8.85 39.08
CA ILE A 360 35.12 -8.76 37.84
C ILE A 360 34.54 -9.65 36.72
N ASP A 361 33.72 -10.65 37.03
CA ASP A 361 33.06 -11.50 36.02
C ASP A 361 31.69 -10.98 35.56
N VAL A 362 31.07 -10.05 36.29
CA VAL A 362 29.79 -9.43 35.86
C VAL A 362 30.00 -8.39 34.74
N GLU A 363 31.19 -7.78 34.66
CA GLU A 363 31.55 -6.88 33.56
C GLU A 363 31.89 -7.63 32.25
N ARG A 364 32.15 -8.94 32.30
CA ARG A 364 32.56 -9.73 31.13
C ARG A 364 31.41 -10.13 30.20
N ASP A 365 30.16 -10.14 30.67
CA ASP A 365 29.02 -10.71 29.94
C ASP A 365 27.85 -9.73 29.66
N MET A 366 28.12 -8.51 29.19
CA MET A 366 27.06 -7.73 28.54
C MET A 366 26.72 -8.33 27.17
N SER A 367 25.67 -9.16 27.13
CA SER A 367 25.13 -9.69 25.87
C SER A 367 24.69 -8.56 24.93
N LEU A 368 24.79 -8.78 23.60
CA LEU A 368 24.34 -7.82 22.58
C LEU A 368 22.90 -7.34 22.83
N LEU A 369 22.05 -8.21 23.37
CA LEU A 369 20.67 -7.90 23.72
C LEU A 369 20.56 -6.89 24.87
N SER A 370 21.44 -6.99 25.87
CA SER A 370 21.49 -6.00 26.96
C SER A 370 21.84 -4.61 26.43
N VAL A 371 22.84 -4.53 25.54
CA VAL A 371 23.29 -3.23 25.01
C VAL A 371 22.25 -2.60 24.08
N LEU A 372 21.56 -3.41 23.26
CA LEU A 372 20.43 -2.94 22.46
C LEU A 372 19.24 -2.51 23.32
N HIS A 373 18.95 -3.25 24.39
CA HIS A 373 17.87 -2.90 25.32
C HIS A 373 18.15 -1.57 26.05
N ASP A 374 19.39 -1.34 26.48
CA ASP A 374 19.77 -0.07 27.11
C ASP A 374 19.77 1.11 26.13
N TYR A 375 20.15 0.88 24.87
CA TYR A 375 19.98 1.86 23.79
C TYR A 375 18.50 2.21 23.59
N ASN A 376 17.63 1.20 23.49
CA ASN A 376 16.19 1.38 23.25
C ASN A 376 15.45 2.02 24.44
N LYS A 377 15.99 1.97 25.67
CA LYS A 377 15.44 2.70 26.83
C LYS A 377 15.63 4.21 26.73
N THR A 378 16.74 4.63 26.14
CA THR A 378 17.15 6.03 26.09
C THR A 378 16.83 6.71 24.76
N ASN A 379 16.69 5.92 23.68
CA ASN A 379 16.46 6.38 22.31
C ASN A 379 15.19 5.73 21.71
N TYR A 380 15.05 5.80 20.39
CA TYR A 380 14.06 5.04 19.63
C TYR A 380 14.43 3.55 19.53
N GLN A 381 13.47 2.70 19.15
CA GLN A 381 13.67 1.25 19.09
C GLN A 381 14.56 0.87 17.90
N LEU A 382 15.70 0.21 18.16
CA LEU A 382 16.55 -0.39 17.14
C LEU A 382 16.35 -1.91 17.10
N ASN A 383 15.78 -2.40 15.99
CA ASN A 383 15.47 -3.81 15.81
C ASN A 383 16.36 -4.41 14.69
N PRO A 384 17.18 -5.42 14.99
CA PRO A 384 18.08 -6.00 14.00
C PRO A 384 17.35 -6.93 13.03
N VAL A 385 17.74 -6.88 11.75
CA VAL A 385 17.34 -7.86 10.73
C VAL A 385 18.48 -8.85 10.53
N ILE A 386 18.23 -10.11 10.86
CA ILE A 386 19.22 -11.19 10.75
C ILE A 386 19.20 -11.76 9.33
N VAL A 387 20.38 -11.85 8.72
CA VAL A 387 20.59 -12.35 7.35
C VAL A 387 21.79 -13.29 7.37
N SER A 388 21.70 -14.47 6.75
CA SER A 388 22.85 -15.40 6.70
C SER A 388 24.07 -14.75 6.03
N GLN A 389 25.26 -15.19 6.44
CA GLN A 389 26.49 -14.57 5.95
C GLN A 389 26.65 -14.73 4.43
N ASP A 390 26.27 -15.89 3.89
CA ASP A 390 26.32 -16.16 2.45
C ASP A 390 25.36 -15.25 1.67
N ASP A 391 24.13 -15.10 2.17
CA ASP A 391 23.15 -14.19 1.54
C ASP A 391 23.63 -12.76 1.62
N TYR A 392 24.16 -12.31 2.77
CA TYR A 392 24.70 -10.97 2.92
C TYR A 392 25.88 -10.70 1.98
N ASN A 393 26.78 -11.67 1.82
CA ASN A 393 27.92 -11.56 0.91
C ASN A 393 27.44 -11.47 -0.55
N ALA A 394 26.54 -12.35 -1.00
CA ALA A 394 26.00 -12.35 -2.37
C ALA A 394 25.12 -11.11 -2.67
N TYR A 395 24.40 -10.62 -1.66
CA TYR A 395 23.53 -9.44 -1.75
C TYR A 395 24.32 -8.13 -1.70
N TYR A 396 25.07 -7.89 -0.62
CA TYR A 396 25.74 -6.61 -0.35
C TYR A 396 27.10 -6.57 -1.05
N GLY A 397 27.97 -7.56 -0.82
CA GLY A 397 29.28 -7.66 -1.48
C GLY A 397 29.18 -8.03 -2.97
N GLY A 398 28.10 -8.72 -3.36
CA GLY A 398 27.78 -9.10 -4.72
C GLY A 398 26.85 -8.09 -5.39
N ILE A 399 25.61 -8.47 -5.67
CA ILE A 399 24.78 -7.82 -6.70
C ILE A 399 24.45 -6.35 -6.43
N SER A 400 24.33 -5.94 -5.17
CA SER A 400 24.07 -4.53 -4.83
C SER A 400 25.24 -3.64 -5.23
N ASN A 401 26.47 -3.98 -4.83
CA ASN A 401 27.64 -3.12 -5.08
C ASN A 401 28.41 -3.47 -6.37
N GLY A 402 28.30 -4.70 -6.87
CA GLY A 402 28.98 -5.19 -8.07
C GLY A 402 28.16 -5.07 -9.36
N LEU A 403 26.84 -4.94 -9.28
CA LEU A 403 25.95 -4.74 -10.43
C LEU A 403 25.10 -3.48 -10.29
N LEU A 404 24.23 -3.39 -9.28
CA LEU A 404 23.25 -2.31 -9.17
C LEU A 404 23.90 -0.94 -8.99
N TRP A 405 24.89 -0.81 -8.11
CA TRP A 405 25.62 0.44 -7.88
C TRP A 405 26.25 1.02 -9.16
N PRO A 406 27.20 0.34 -9.84
CA PRO A 406 27.82 0.89 -11.04
C PRO A 406 26.79 1.15 -12.15
N ALA A 407 25.83 0.24 -12.31
CA ALA A 407 24.88 0.36 -13.39
C ALA A 407 23.88 1.51 -13.16
N LEU A 408 23.37 1.76 -11.94
CA LEU A 408 22.46 2.88 -11.66
C LEU A 408 23.16 4.24 -11.70
N HIS A 409 24.49 4.26 -11.60
CA HIS A 409 25.32 5.43 -11.84
C HIS A 409 25.73 5.60 -13.31
N ASN A 410 25.19 4.81 -14.25
CA ASN A 410 25.59 4.80 -15.66
C ASN A 410 27.10 4.52 -15.89
N LEU A 411 27.71 3.71 -15.03
CA LEU A 411 29.14 3.38 -15.05
C LEU A 411 29.32 1.89 -15.37
N SER A 412 28.88 1.50 -16.57
CA SER A 412 28.82 0.10 -17.01
C SER A 412 30.18 -0.61 -17.01
N GLU A 413 31.26 0.14 -17.18
CA GLU A 413 32.64 -0.31 -17.16
C GLU A 413 33.13 -0.79 -15.78
N TYR A 414 32.41 -0.45 -14.71
CA TYR A 414 32.69 -0.93 -13.34
C TYR A 414 31.78 -2.07 -12.89
N ILE A 415 30.87 -2.55 -13.75
CA ILE A 415 30.07 -3.76 -13.48
C ILE A 415 31.01 -4.97 -13.49
N VAL A 416 30.90 -5.82 -12.47
CA VAL A 416 31.77 -7.01 -12.36
C VAL A 416 31.43 -8.02 -13.46
N ASN A 417 32.44 -8.49 -14.18
CA ASN A 417 32.30 -9.39 -15.33
C ASN A 417 31.63 -10.75 -15.00
N ILE A 418 31.64 -11.18 -13.72
CA ILE A 418 30.98 -12.43 -13.30
C ILE A 418 29.48 -12.45 -13.60
N TYR A 419 28.84 -11.28 -13.72
CA TYR A 419 27.41 -11.17 -14.01
C TYR A 419 27.05 -11.42 -15.48
N ASP A 420 28.05 -11.61 -16.35
CA ASP A 420 27.83 -12.11 -17.71
C ASP A 420 27.49 -13.61 -17.70
N ALA A 421 27.81 -14.33 -16.62
CA ALA A 421 27.40 -15.72 -16.42
C ALA A 421 25.97 -15.79 -15.86
N PRO A 422 24.98 -16.34 -16.61
CA PRO A 422 23.57 -16.30 -16.20
C PRO A 422 23.27 -17.02 -14.87
N HIS A 423 24.03 -18.07 -14.54
CA HIS A 423 23.85 -18.83 -13.30
C HIS A 423 24.23 -18.00 -12.06
N VAL A 424 25.36 -17.27 -12.10
CA VAL A 424 25.82 -16.38 -11.03
C VAL A 424 24.85 -15.23 -10.84
N LEU A 425 24.43 -14.60 -11.95
CA LEU A 425 23.43 -13.52 -11.91
C LEU A 425 22.15 -13.99 -11.24
N ARG A 426 21.66 -15.19 -11.59
CA ARG A 426 20.45 -15.77 -11.00
C ARG A 426 20.62 -16.07 -9.51
N GLU A 427 21.73 -16.67 -9.11
CA GLU A 427 22.01 -17.00 -7.71
C GLU A 427 22.06 -15.76 -6.83
N HIS A 428 22.85 -14.75 -7.21
CA HIS A 428 22.98 -13.50 -6.47
C HIS A 428 21.67 -12.70 -6.48
N TRP A 429 20.93 -12.72 -7.59
CA TRP A 429 19.59 -12.12 -7.65
C TRP A 429 18.63 -12.79 -6.66
N CYS A 430 18.65 -14.12 -6.59
CA CYS A 430 17.84 -14.84 -5.63
C CYS A 430 18.23 -14.53 -4.18
N ALA A 431 19.51 -14.29 -3.88
CA ALA A 431 19.95 -13.79 -2.57
C ALA A 431 19.37 -12.40 -2.30
N TYR A 432 19.42 -11.49 -3.27
CA TYR A 432 18.83 -10.16 -3.15
C TYR A 432 17.33 -10.17 -2.87
N VAL A 433 16.57 -11.05 -3.55
CA VAL A 433 15.15 -11.28 -3.27
C VAL A 433 14.93 -11.82 -1.85
N ARG A 434 15.71 -12.82 -1.41
CA ARG A 434 15.61 -13.39 -0.05
C ARG A 434 15.85 -12.34 1.02
N VAL A 435 16.89 -11.50 0.87
CA VAL A 435 17.20 -10.43 1.82
C VAL A 435 16.07 -9.40 1.86
N ASN A 436 15.61 -8.92 0.70
CA ASN A 436 14.46 -8.00 0.62
C ASN A 436 13.21 -8.59 1.30
N TYR A 437 12.98 -9.90 1.15
CA TYR A 437 11.89 -10.60 1.83
C TYR A 437 12.03 -10.59 3.36
N GLN A 438 13.24 -10.82 3.90
CA GLN A 438 13.48 -10.75 5.33
C GLN A 438 13.25 -9.34 5.88
N PHE A 439 13.75 -8.31 5.20
CA PHE A 439 13.50 -6.92 5.59
C PHE A 439 11.99 -6.59 5.56
N ALA A 440 11.30 -6.97 4.48
CA ALA A 440 9.88 -6.72 4.34
C ALA A 440 9.06 -7.40 5.45
N LEU A 441 9.32 -8.68 5.72
CA LEU A 441 8.63 -9.44 6.75
C LEU A 441 8.85 -8.87 8.15
N ASN A 442 10.10 -8.48 8.48
CA ASN A 442 10.40 -7.88 9.78
C ASN A 442 9.73 -6.52 9.93
N ALA A 443 9.71 -5.68 8.89
CA ALA A 443 8.99 -4.41 8.93
C ALA A 443 7.49 -4.57 9.14
N VAL A 444 6.84 -5.48 8.40
CA VAL A 444 5.40 -5.74 8.57
C VAL A 444 5.09 -6.26 9.97
N ARG A 445 5.91 -7.16 10.53
CA ARG A 445 5.73 -7.69 11.89
C ARG A 445 5.87 -6.65 12.99
N ASN A 446 6.67 -5.62 12.77
CA ASN A 446 6.86 -4.51 13.71
C ASN A 446 5.86 -3.37 13.49
N SER A 447 5.04 -3.44 12.43
CA SER A 447 4.07 -2.42 12.07
C SER A 447 2.68 -2.63 12.65
N ARG A 448 2.05 -1.52 13.00
CA ARG A 448 0.62 -1.39 13.28
C ARG A 448 -0.07 -0.84 12.01
N PRO A 449 -1.38 -1.05 11.80
CA PRO A 449 -2.09 -0.58 10.59
C PRO A 449 -1.95 0.92 10.23
N GLN A 450 -1.68 1.75 11.23
CA GLN A 450 -1.51 3.20 11.14
C GLN A 450 -0.07 3.66 10.95
N ASP A 451 0.92 2.80 11.21
CA ASP A 451 2.33 3.18 11.11
C ASP A 451 2.72 3.47 9.66
N PHE A 452 3.64 4.42 9.48
CA PHE A 452 4.25 4.70 8.19
C PHE A 452 5.58 3.96 8.07
N ILE A 453 5.70 3.08 7.06
CA ILE A 453 6.93 2.33 6.80
C ILE A 453 7.77 3.11 5.78
N TRP A 454 8.96 3.56 6.17
CA TRP A 454 9.87 4.30 5.31
C TRP A 454 11.08 3.44 4.92
N ILE A 455 11.13 3.06 3.65
CA ILE A 455 12.21 2.23 3.09
C ILE A 455 13.27 3.11 2.43
N HIS A 456 14.54 2.83 2.69
CA HIS A 456 15.65 3.56 2.09
C HIS A 456 16.54 2.71 1.18
N ASP A 457 16.77 3.30 0.01
CA ASP A 457 17.87 3.05 -0.90
C ASP A 457 17.84 1.76 -1.74
N TYR A 458 18.74 1.70 -2.72
CA TYR A 458 18.79 0.69 -3.79
C TYR A 458 18.94 -0.77 -3.32
N HIS A 459 19.27 -1.00 -2.05
CA HIS A 459 19.37 -2.33 -1.47
C HIS A 459 17.99 -2.98 -1.25
N LEU A 460 16.94 -2.16 -1.06
CA LEU A 460 15.63 -2.60 -0.57
C LEU A 460 14.49 -2.35 -1.57
N MET A 461 14.79 -2.24 -2.87
CA MET A 461 13.81 -1.85 -3.91
C MET A 461 12.65 -2.84 -4.10
N LEU A 462 12.76 -4.09 -3.65
CA LEU A 462 11.69 -5.10 -3.81
C LEU A 462 10.70 -5.15 -2.64
N THR A 463 11.03 -4.49 -1.53
CA THR A 463 10.25 -4.59 -0.29
C THR A 463 8.80 -4.15 -0.47
N GLY A 464 8.52 -3.11 -1.26
CA GLY A 464 7.16 -2.63 -1.52
C GLY A 464 6.25 -3.71 -2.11
N GLN A 465 6.74 -4.44 -3.11
CA GLN A 465 5.97 -5.54 -3.72
C GLN A 465 5.69 -6.66 -2.72
N ILE A 466 6.64 -6.95 -1.84
CA ILE A 466 6.52 -8.01 -0.83
C ILE A 466 5.56 -7.57 0.29
N MET A 467 5.66 -6.34 0.77
CA MET A 467 4.79 -5.81 1.82
C MET A 467 3.33 -5.77 1.37
N ARG A 468 3.06 -5.33 0.13
CA ARG A 468 1.69 -5.28 -0.43
C ARG A 468 1.06 -6.64 -0.62
N SER A 469 1.84 -7.70 -0.82
CA SER A 469 1.29 -9.06 -0.87
C SER A 469 0.94 -9.60 0.51
N LEU A 470 1.59 -9.11 1.58
CA LEU A 470 1.31 -9.44 2.98
C LEU A 470 0.09 -8.67 3.50
N ASP A 471 0.07 -7.35 3.32
CA ASP A 471 -1.07 -6.51 3.67
C ASP A 471 -1.20 -5.33 2.69
N SER A 472 -2.33 -5.29 1.99
CA SER A 472 -2.65 -4.23 1.04
C SER A 472 -2.90 -2.88 1.70
N ASN A 473 -3.21 -2.85 3.00
CA ASN A 473 -3.57 -1.63 3.71
C ASN A 473 -2.37 -0.82 4.17
N LEU A 474 -1.14 -1.35 4.19
CA LEU A 474 0.04 -0.64 4.73
C LEU A 474 0.30 0.69 4.03
N GLU A 475 0.93 1.63 4.71
CA GLU A 475 1.47 2.83 4.06
C GLU A 475 2.99 2.69 3.97
N VAL A 476 3.51 2.64 2.74
CA VAL A 476 4.93 2.34 2.52
C VAL A 476 5.52 3.38 1.58
N GLY A 477 6.46 4.16 2.08
CA GLY A 477 7.27 5.09 1.29
C GLY A 477 8.63 4.50 0.93
N PHE A 478 9.18 4.89 -0.20
CA PHE A 478 10.55 4.55 -0.61
C PHE A 478 11.33 5.81 -1.00
N PHE A 479 12.56 5.94 -0.54
CA PHE A 479 13.45 7.03 -0.98
C PHE A 479 14.75 6.46 -1.55
N LEU A 480 15.06 6.81 -2.80
CA LEU A 480 16.30 6.40 -3.47
C LEU A 480 17.38 7.48 -3.30
N HIS A 481 18.45 7.15 -2.57
CA HIS A 481 19.51 8.12 -2.23
C HIS A 481 20.54 8.30 -3.32
N ILE A 482 20.72 7.28 -4.16
CA ILE A 482 21.63 7.28 -5.30
C ILE A 482 20.92 7.73 -6.59
N PRO A 483 21.64 8.04 -7.69
CA PRO A 483 21.03 8.30 -8.98
C PRO A 483 20.24 7.09 -9.49
N PHE A 484 19.28 7.35 -10.38
CA PHE A 484 18.60 6.33 -11.16
C PHE A 484 18.88 6.54 -12.65
N GLN A 485 20.11 6.22 -13.06
CA GLN A 485 20.60 6.41 -14.43
C GLN A 485 21.15 5.10 -15.02
N PRO A 486 20.33 4.05 -15.18
CA PRO A 486 20.81 2.82 -15.80
C PRO A 486 21.21 3.04 -17.29
N PRO A 487 22.27 2.36 -17.80
CA PRO A 487 22.64 2.38 -19.21
C PRO A 487 21.54 1.84 -20.12
N GLU A 488 21.59 2.19 -21.41
CA GLU A 488 20.53 1.87 -22.38
C GLU A 488 20.27 0.36 -22.53
N ASN A 489 21.32 -0.46 -22.42
CA ASN A 489 21.24 -1.91 -22.51
C ASN A 489 20.84 -2.59 -21.18
N TRP A 490 20.56 -1.85 -20.11
CA TRP A 490 20.20 -2.43 -18.81
C TRP A 490 18.99 -3.39 -18.93
N MET A 491 17.96 -2.96 -19.68
CA MET A 491 16.73 -3.74 -19.85
C MET A 491 16.89 -4.98 -20.76
N THR A 492 17.93 -5.01 -21.60
CA THR A 492 18.21 -6.16 -22.48
C THR A 492 19.19 -7.12 -21.84
N LYS A 493 20.31 -6.61 -21.28
CA LYS A 493 21.38 -7.41 -20.68
C LYS A 493 21.00 -7.98 -19.31
N TYR A 494 20.38 -7.17 -18.44
CA TYR A 494 20.08 -7.53 -17.06
C TYR A 494 18.57 -7.65 -16.80
N ARG A 495 17.81 -8.06 -17.82
CA ARG A 495 16.33 -8.12 -17.76
C ARG A 495 15.79 -8.84 -16.51
N LEU A 496 16.43 -9.94 -16.11
CA LEU A 496 16.07 -10.75 -14.92
C LEU A 496 16.00 -9.91 -13.63
N VAL A 497 16.85 -8.89 -13.51
CA VAL A 497 16.96 -8.00 -12.36
C VAL A 497 16.18 -6.70 -12.60
N ALA A 498 16.31 -6.16 -13.80
CA ALA A 498 15.78 -4.87 -14.22
C ALA A 498 14.24 -4.78 -14.15
N GLU A 499 13.57 -5.75 -14.77
CA GLU A 499 12.12 -5.73 -14.92
C GLU A 499 11.40 -5.85 -13.57
N PRO A 500 11.81 -6.76 -12.65
CA PRO A 500 11.26 -6.79 -11.31
C PRO A 500 11.47 -5.50 -10.51
N ILE A 501 12.64 -4.85 -10.60
CA ILE A 501 12.90 -3.59 -9.89
C ILE A 501 11.95 -2.48 -10.35
N LEU A 502 11.78 -2.31 -11.67
CA LEU A 502 10.86 -1.30 -12.20
C LEU A 502 9.44 -1.51 -11.69
N ARG A 503 8.95 -2.75 -11.70
CA ARG A 503 7.60 -3.10 -11.24
C ARG A 503 7.46 -2.97 -9.72
N ALA A 504 8.49 -3.34 -8.95
CA ALA A 504 8.42 -3.34 -7.49
C ALA A 504 8.40 -1.93 -6.91
N ILE A 505 9.10 -0.97 -7.51
CA ILE A 505 9.05 0.43 -7.10
C ILE A 505 7.63 1.02 -7.26
N LEU A 506 6.84 0.54 -8.23
CA LEU A 506 5.41 0.92 -8.39
C LEU A 506 4.48 0.30 -7.34
N ARG A 507 5.00 -0.42 -6.34
CA ARG A 507 4.21 -1.01 -5.24
C ARG A 507 4.33 -0.25 -3.92
N PHE A 508 5.16 0.78 -3.87
CA PHE A 508 5.16 1.76 -2.78
C PHE A 508 3.98 2.73 -2.95
N THR A 509 3.45 3.27 -1.84
CA THR A 509 2.46 4.38 -1.90
C THR A 509 3.10 5.60 -2.56
N LYS A 510 4.33 5.90 -2.15
CA LYS A 510 5.04 7.11 -2.52
C LYS A 510 6.55 6.85 -2.64
N VAL A 511 7.18 7.43 -3.65
CA VAL A 511 8.59 7.25 -3.97
C VAL A 511 9.26 8.62 -4.16
N GLY A 512 10.37 8.83 -3.50
CA GLY A 512 11.18 10.04 -3.61
C GLY A 512 12.51 9.79 -4.32
N PHE A 513 12.87 10.72 -5.19
CA PHE A 513 14.16 10.79 -5.86
C PHE A 513 14.93 12.05 -5.44
N GLN A 514 16.24 12.05 -5.63
CA GLN A 514 17.08 13.21 -5.36
C GLN A 514 16.89 14.35 -6.37
N THR A 515 16.72 13.99 -7.65
CA THR A 515 16.65 14.96 -8.76
C THR A 515 15.54 14.63 -9.74
N HIS A 516 15.04 15.65 -10.45
CA HIS A 516 14.12 15.51 -11.58
C HIS A 516 14.67 14.50 -12.59
N ARG A 517 15.93 14.67 -13.01
CA ARG A 517 16.64 13.80 -13.96
C ARG A 517 16.47 12.30 -13.65
N ASP A 518 16.55 11.92 -12.38
CA ASP A 518 16.41 10.52 -11.93
C ASP A 518 14.96 10.03 -11.99
N ARG A 519 14.02 10.86 -11.52
CA ARG A 519 12.57 10.60 -11.60
C ARG A 519 12.12 10.45 -13.06
N GLU A 520 12.49 11.38 -13.94
CA GLU A 520 12.10 11.31 -15.35
C GLU A 520 12.70 10.08 -16.05
N LYS A 521 13.95 9.73 -15.75
CA LYS A 521 14.56 8.51 -16.30
C LYS A 521 13.78 7.26 -15.87
N TYR A 522 13.38 7.17 -14.61
CA TYR A 522 12.53 6.08 -14.12
C TYR A 522 11.17 6.05 -14.85
N VAL A 523 10.47 7.18 -14.94
CA VAL A 523 9.17 7.31 -15.64
C VAL A 523 9.29 6.88 -17.11
N GLN A 524 10.36 7.28 -17.80
CA GLN A 524 10.62 6.89 -19.19
C GLN A 524 10.78 5.37 -19.36
N LEU A 525 11.52 4.71 -18.46
CA LEU A 525 11.69 3.25 -18.51
C LEU A 525 10.39 2.51 -18.20
N VAL A 526 9.62 3.00 -17.22
CA VAL A 526 8.29 2.45 -16.91
C VAL A 526 7.38 2.55 -18.14
N LYS A 527 7.30 3.74 -18.76
CA LYS A 527 6.47 3.97 -19.96
C LYS A 527 6.86 3.05 -21.12
N ARG A 528 8.15 2.73 -21.27
CA ARG A 528 8.68 1.92 -22.38
C ARG A 528 8.55 0.41 -22.14
N HIS A 529 8.71 -0.06 -20.90
CA HIS A 529 8.89 -1.49 -20.62
C HIS A 529 7.79 -2.13 -19.76
N VAL A 530 6.92 -1.33 -19.13
CA VAL A 530 5.82 -1.84 -18.31
C VAL A 530 4.51 -1.68 -19.07
N ALA A 531 3.91 -2.81 -19.46
CA ALA A 531 2.63 -2.81 -20.17
C ALA A 531 1.46 -2.35 -19.27
N ARG A 532 0.43 -1.77 -19.88
CA ARG A 532 -0.84 -1.38 -19.21
C ARG A 532 -0.66 -0.38 -18.05
N VAL A 533 0.35 0.49 -18.15
CA VAL A 533 0.58 1.57 -17.18
C VAL A 533 -0.19 2.83 -17.56
N ARG A 534 -0.79 3.51 -16.58
CA ARG A 534 -1.35 4.86 -16.73
C ARG A 534 -0.46 5.84 -15.98
N ILE A 535 0.03 6.87 -16.65
CA ILE A 535 0.93 7.87 -16.08
C ILE A 535 0.25 9.22 -16.18
N ARG A 536 0.19 9.96 -15.07
CA ARG A 536 -0.27 11.34 -14.99
C ARG A 536 0.82 12.19 -14.36
N PHE A 537 0.97 13.43 -14.83
CA PHE A 537 1.88 14.40 -14.25
C PHE A 537 1.07 15.62 -13.82
N GLU A 538 1.24 16.02 -12.57
CA GLU A 538 0.56 17.16 -11.96
C GLU A 538 1.57 18.28 -11.76
N ALA A 539 1.54 19.29 -12.64
CA ALA A 539 2.55 20.35 -12.68
C ALA A 539 2.54 21.24 -11.42
N ASN A 540 1.36 21.50 -10.82
CA ASN A 540 1.20 22.39 -9.67
C ASN A 540 1.96 21.91 -8.43
N VAL A 541 2.07 20.60 -8.26
CA VAL A 541 2.76 19.95 -7.12
C VAL A 541 4.04 19.24 -7.56
N ASP A 542 4.34 19.27 -8.86
CA ASP A 542 5.46 18.55 -9.48
C ASP A 542 5.54 17.07 -9.07
N ILE A 543 4.44 16.33 -9.27
CA ILE A 543 4.34 14.90 -8.93
C ILE A 543 3.89 14.08 -10.14
N TYR A 544 4.48 12.89 -10.31
CA TYR A 544 3.92 11.86 -11.19
C TYR A 544 3.07 10.88 -10.40
N THR A 545 1.91 10.52 -10.95
CA THR A 545 1.08 9.43 -10.44
C THR A 545 1.05 8.31 -11.48
N ILE A 546 1.50 7.12 -11.08
CA ILE A 546 1.59 5.95 -11.95
C ILE A 546 0.69 4.84 -11.42
N THR A 547 -0.27 4.39 -12.25
CA THR A 547 -1.13 3.25 -11.95
C THR A 547 -0.76 2.03 -12.80
N HIS A 548 -0.47 0.90 -12.15
CA HIS A 548 -0.12 -0.38 -12.77
C HIS A 548 -0.78 -1.55 -12.02
N GLU A 549 -1.61 -2.34 -12.71
CA GLU A 549 -2.37 -3.48 -12.15
C GLU A 549 -3.23 -3.10 -10.94
N GLY A 550 -3.93 -1.97 -11.01
CA GLY A 550 -4.81 -1.47 -9.93
C GLY A 550 -4.08 -0.81 -8.76
N TRP A 551 -2.75 -0.77 -8.77
CA TRP A 551 -1.95 -0.06 -7.77
C TRP A 551 -1.48 1.27 -8.29
N THR A 552 -1.62 2.30 -7.48
CA THR A 552 -1.16 3.65 -7.79
C THR A 552 0.04 4.01 -6.89
N CYS A 553 1.01 4.71 -7.46
CA CYS A 553 2.22 5.17 -6.79
C CYS A 553 2.49 6.63 -7.17
N SER A 554 2.81 7.47 -6.18
CA SER A 554 3.21 8.86 -6.36
C SER A 554 4.73 8.98 -6.40
N LEU A 555 5.29 9.70 -7.38
CA LEU A 555 6.73 9.94 -7.52
C LEU A 555 7.05 11.43 -7.39
N GLY A 556 7.92 11.79 -6.44
CA GLY A 556 8.35 13.16 -6.18
C GLY A 556 9.87 13.33 -6.14
N VAL A 557 10.33 14.58 -6.10
CA VAL A 557 11.74 14.95 -6.00
C VAL A 557 11.97 15.68 -4.68
N PHE A 558 12.84 15.15 -3.83
CA PHE A 558 13.16 15.72 -2.52
C PHE A 558 14.68 15.71 -2.34
N PRO A 559 15.38 16.81 -2.69
CA PRO A 559 16.83 16.92 -2.56
C PRO A 559 17.26 16.82 -1.10
N VAL A 560 17.94 15.74 -0.73
CA VAL A 560 18.40 15.57 0.66
C VAL A 560 19.43 16.64 1.05
N SER A 561 19.41 17.08 2.31
CA SER A 561 20.30 18.13 2.81
C SER A 561 21.04 17.71 4.09
N ILE A 562 21.65 18.67 4.78
CA ILE A 562 22.34 18.45 6.05
C ILE A 562 21.63 19.17 7.19
N LYS A 563 21.91 18.74 8.42
CA LYS A 563 21.49 19.47 9.62
C LYS A 563 22.41 20.67 9.83
N ASN A 564 22.03 21.82 9.27
CA ASN A 564 22.88 23.02 9.20
C ASN A 564 23.44 23.44 10.55
N GLU A 565 22.61 23.45 11.61
CA GLU A 565 23.02 23.94 12.93
C GLU A 565 24.13 23.08 13.56
N ASP A 566 24.15 21.77 13.36
CA ASP A 566 25.22 20.89 13.86
C ASP A 566 26.60 21.27 13.30
N PHE A 567 26.64 21.72 12.04
CA PHE A 567 27.88 22.14 11.39
C PHE A 567 28.26 23.57 11.80
N LEU A 568 27.29 24.48 11.86
CA LEU A 568 27.50 25.86 12.27
C LEU A 568 27.96 25.98 13.71
N GLN A 569 27.45 25.16 14.62
CA GLN A 569 27.86 25.16 16.02
C GLN A 569 29.36 24.88 16.14
N ILE A 570 29.87 23.91 15.38
CA ILE A 570 31.29 23.56 15.38
C ILE A 570 32.10 24.62 14.62
N ALA A 571 31.59 25.14 13.50
CA ALA A 571 32.27 26.18 12.72
C ALA A 571 32.45 27.49 13.50
N ARG A 572 31.50 27.82 14.39
CA ARG A 572 31.54 29.02 15.26
C ARG A 572 32.37 28.82 16.53
N ASP A 573 32.81 27.60 16.82
CA ASP A 573 33.64 27.34 18.00
C ASP A 573 35.04 27.94 17.83
N SER A 574 35.47 28.69 18.85
CA SER A 574 36.78 29.35 18.92
C SER A 574 37.95 28.39 18.72
N GLN A 575 37.88 27.17 19.26
CA GLN A 575 38.94 26.17 19.08
C GLN A 575 39.03 25.68 17.64
N THR A 576 37.88 25.56 16.97
CA THR A 576 37.81 25.16 15.56
C THR A 576 38.37 26.27 14.65
N ALA A 577 38.10 27.54 14.96
CA ALA A 577 38.68 28.68 14.23
C ALA A 577 40.21 28.74 14.37
N ILE A 578 40.75 28.57 15.59
CA ILE A 578 42.20 28.50 15.84
C ILE A 578 42.82 27.33 15.05
N LEU A 579 42.18 26.16 15.10
CA LEU A 579 42.63 24.99 14.36
C LEU A 579 42.61 25.22 12.84
N ALA A 580 41.63 25.96 12.32
CA ALA A 580 41.55 26.31 10.90
C ALA A 580 42.73 27.20 10.47
N GLU A 581 43.09 28.20 11.28
CA GLU A 581 44.27 29.05 11.04
C GLU A 581 45.58 28.23 11.07
N GLU A 582 45.72 27.31 12.03
CA GLU A 582 46.86 26.40 12.10
C GLU A 582 46.95 25.47 10.89
N ILE A 583 45.81 24.89 10.46
CA ILE A 583 45.72 24.07 9.25
C ILE A 583 46.15 24.87 8.03
N ARG A 584 45.63 26.09 7.86
CA ARG A 584 45.98 26.97 6.74
C ARG A 584 47.49 27.26 6.72
N LYS A 585 48.05 27.64 7.87
CA LYS A 585 49.49 27.89 8.02
C LYS A 585 50.33 26.66 7.68
N ASN A 586 49.90 25.47 8.10
CA ASN A 586 50.62 24.23 7.85
C ASN A 586 50.56 23.80 6.38
N LEU A 587 49.39 23.90 5.73
CA LEU A 587 49.23 23.51 4.33
C LEU A 587 49.98 24.45 3.37
N LEU A 588 50.10 25.73 3.72
CA LEU A 588 50.83 26.73 2.93
C LEU A 588 52.24 27.03 3.45
N ALA A 589 52.76 26.27 4.42
CA ALA A 589 54.03 26.57 5.10
C ALA A 589 55.23 26.70 4.14
N ASN A 590 55.23 25.89 3.07
CA ASN A 590 56.26 25.86 2.04
C ASN A 590 55.80 26.55 0.73
N SER A 591 54.64 27.20 0.73
CA SER A 591 54.12 27.92 -0.44
C SER A 591 54.66 29.36 -0.48
N LEU A 592 54.76 29.90 -1.68
CA LEU A 592 54.98 31.32 -1.90
C LEU A 592 53.73 32.14 -1.49
N PRO A 593 53.87 33.44 -1.17
CA PRO A 593 52.72 34.29 -0.82
C PRO A 593 51.69 34.37 -1.95
N GLY A 594 50.40 34.31 -1.60
CA GLY A 594 49.28 34.37 -2.58
C GLY A 594 48.84 33.01 -3.14
N GLY A 595 49.27 31.90 -2.51
CA GLY A 595 48.78 30.56 -2.82
C GLY A 595 47.41 30.26 -2.22
N CYS A 596 46.63 29.43 -2.93
CA CYS A 596 45.30 29.00 -2.55
C CYS A 596 45.29 27.54 -2.06
N ILE A 597 44.42 27.24 -1.09
CA ILE A 597 44.11 25.89 -0.62
C ILE A 597 42.86 25.39 -1.34
N PHE A 598 43.04 24.39 -2.20
CA PHE A 598 41.96 23.60 -2.76
C PHE A 598 41.67 22.42 -1.84
N PHE A 599 40.44 22.27 -1.36
CA PHE A 599 40.08 21.19 -0.45
C PHE A 599 39.02 20.28 -1.07
N SER A 600 39.26 18.98 -0.94
CA SER A 600 38.36 17.93 -1.42
C SER A 600 38.36 16.77 -0.43
N VAL A 601 37.17 16.31 -0.05
CA VAL A 601 36.97 15.20 0.89
C VAL A 601 35.84 14.31 0.40
N GLU A 602 36.19 13.08 0.02
CA GLU A 602 35.24 12.15 -0.59
C GLU A 602 35.55 10.71 -0.15
N ARG A 603 34.55 9.81 -0.27
CA ARG A 603 34.81 8.37 -0.18
C ARG A 603 35.71 7.95 -1.33
N PHE A 604 36.59 6.97 -1.13
CA PHE A 604 37.53 6.52 -2.15
C PHE A 604 36.89 5.58 -3.18
N ASP A 605 35.94 6.14 -3.92
CA ASP A 605 35.00 5.46 -4.80
C ASP A 605 35.11 6.02 -6.23
N TYR A 606 35.00 5.15 -7.24
CA TYR A 606 35.13 5.55 -8.66
C TYR A 606 34.05 6.53 -9.12
N THR A 607 32.92 6.59 -8.43
CA THR A 607 31.86 7.58 -8.69
C THR A 607 32.31 9.01 -8.41
N LYS A 608 33.37 9.20 -7.59
CA LYS A 608 33.83 10.52 -7.10
C LYS A 608 34.80 11.24 -8.03
N GLY A 609 35.22 10.62 -9.14
CA GLY A 609 36.04 11.31 -10.14
C GLY A 609 37.40 11.81 -9.64
N ILE A 610 37.94 11.18 -8.58
CA ILE A 610 39.22 11.56 -7.96
C ILE A 610 40.37 11.40 -8.96
N TYR A 611 40.38 10.32 -9.74
CA TYR A 611 41.39 10.09 -10.76
C TYR A 611 41.42 11.21 -11.83
N GLU A 612 40.26 11.59 -12.34
CA GLU A 612 40.11 12.67 -13.33
C GLU A 612 40.52 14.02 -12.73
N LYS A 613 40.13 14.31 -11.48
CA LYS A 613 40.56 15.49 -10.74
C LYS A 613 42.08 15.58 -10.61
N LEU A 614 42.75 14.47 -10.28
CA LEU A 614 44.21 14.42 -10.20
C LEU A 614 44.88 14.66 -11.56
N LYS A 615 44.33 14.11 -12.65
CA LYS A 615 44.83 14.40 -14.01
C LYS A 615 44.72 15.87 -14.37
N ALA A 616 43.57 16.48 -14.12
CA ALA A 616 43.36 17.91 -14.35
C ALA A 616 44.27 18.78 -13.45
N TRP A 617 44.51 18.36 -12.21
CA TRP A 617 45.43 19.04 -11.29
C TRP A 617 46.89 18.99 -11.77
N LYS A 618 47.33 17.87 -12.34
CA LYS A 618 48.64 17.79 -12.99
C LYS A 618 48.74 18.77 -14.17
N LYS A 619 47.72 18.74 -15.03
CA LYS A 619 47.63 19.56 -16.24
C LYS A 619 47.57 21.06 -15.95
N TYR A 620 46.93 21.44 -14.85
CA TYR A 620 46.87 22.82 -14.36
C TYR A 620 48.25 23.46 -14.24
N PHE A 621 49.23 22.76 -13.65
CA PHE A 621 50.60 23.28 -13.54
C PHE A 621 51.38 23.23 -14.85
N GLU A 622 51.06 22.30 -15.76
CA GLU A 622 51.65 22.28 -17.11
C GLU A 622 51.23 23.51 -17.92
N LYS A 623 49.97 23.96 -17.76
CA LYS A 623 49.38 25.07 -18.50
C LYS A 623 49.60 26.44 -17.84
N HIS A 624 49.65 26.47 -16.51
CA HIS A 624 49.86 27.66 -15.69
C HIS A 624 51.10 27.52 -14.78
N PRO A 625 52.33 27.55 -15.36
CA PRO A 625 53.56 27.44 -14.57
C PRO A 625 53.73 28.55 -13.53
N ASP A 626 53.05 29.69 -13.70
CA ASP A 626 53.03 30.81 -12.74
C ASP A 626 52.42 30.44 -11.39
N ARG A 627 51.65 29.35 -11.34
CA ARG A 627 51.01 28.84 -10.12
C ARG A 627 51.87 27.81 -9.37
N ILE A 628 52.97 27.36 -9.96
CA ILE A 628 53.90 26.39 -9.33
C ILE A 628 54.59 27.04 -8.11
N GLY A 629 54.52 26.38 -6.96
CA GLY A 629 55.02 26.91 -5.69
C GLY A 629 53.99 27.70 -4.89
N LEU A 630 52.79 27.94 -5.42
CA LEU A 630 51.71 28.68 -4.76
C LEU A 630 50.62 27.73 -4.25
N ASP A 631 49.88 27.12 -5.17
CA ASP A 631 48.62 26.44 -4.87
C ASP A 631 48.81 25.01 -4.37
N VAL A 632 47.98 24.58 -3.42
CA VAL A 632 48.02 23.22 -2.86
C VAL A 632 46.63 22.60 -2.90
N LEU A 633 46.53 21.39 -3.45
CA LEU A 633 45.34 20.55 -3.33
C LEU A 633 45.49 19.63 -2.11
N PHE A 634 44.56 19.72 -1.18
CA PHE A 634 44.40 18.75 -0.11
C PHE A 634 43.22 17.82 -0.42
N GLN A 635 43.53 16.57 -0.77
CA GLN A 635 42.57 15.53 -1.09
C GLN A 635 42.53 14.48 0.04
N VAL A 636 41.36 14.34 0.67
CA VAL A 636 41.06 13.27 1.62
C VAL A 636 40.18 12.23 0.92
N ALA A 637 40.66 11.00 0.80
CA ALA A 637 40.00 9.90 0.09
C ALA A 637 39.76 8.72 1.06
N VAL A 638 38.60 8.71 1.72
CA VAL A 638 38.35 7.73 2.80
C VAL A 638 38.20 6.32 2.23
N THR A 639 39.15 5.44 2.56
CA THR A 639 39.20 4.07 2.02
C THR A 639 37.93 3.28 2.37
N ASN A 640 37.31 2.67 1.35
CA ASN A 640 36.11 1.84 1.50
C ASN A 640 36.12 0.63 0.55
N ARG A 641 35.36 -0.43 0.90
CA ARG A 641 34.97 -1.54 0.00
C ARG A 641 36.11 -2.21 -0.80
N ARG A 642 37.33 -2.25 -0.25
CA ARG A 642 38.52 -2.77 -0.95
C ARG A 642 38.45 -4.27 -1.31
N SER A 643 37.49 -5.01 -0.74
CA SER A 643 37.20 -6.39 -1.13
C SER A 643 36.63 -6.53 -2.54
N VAL A 644 36.10 -5.45 -3.13
CA VAL A 644 35.59 -5.42 -4.50
C VAL A 644 36.73 -5.01 -5.43
N GLU A 645 37.01 -5.83 -6.44
CA GLU A 645 38.17 -5.68 -7.33
C GLU A 645 38.21 -4.32 -8.05
N SER A 646 37.07 -3.84 -8.54
CA SER A 646 36.96 -2.55 -9.24
C SER A 646 37.32 -1.35 -8.36
N TYR A 647 37.00 -1.41 -7.06
CA TYR A 647 37.40 -0.38 -6.10
C TYR A 647 38.91 -0.39 -5.88
N ARG A 648 39.49 -1.58 -5.66
CA ARG A 648 40.93 -1.73 -5.41
C ARG A 648 41.76 -1.18 -6.57
N HIS A 649 41.45 -1.56 -7.81
CA HIS A 649 42.20 -1.08 -8.99
C HIS A 649 42.10 0.44 -9.17
N TYR A 650 40.91 1.02 -8.93
CA TYR A 650 40.72 2.47 -8.99
C TYR A 650 41.53 3.19 -7.91
N GLN A 651 41.52 2.68 -6.67
CA GLN A 651 42.24 3.24 -5.53
C GLN A 651 43.76 3.22 -5.78
N ASP A 652 44.30 2.08 -6.21
CA ASP A 652 45.74 1.92 -6.47
C ASP A 652 46.19 2.84 -7.62
N ALA A 653 45.37 3.01 -8.67
CA ALA A 653 45.66 3.93 -9.78
C ALA A 653 45.67 5.41 -9.34
N CYS A 654 44.77 5.82 -8.45
CA CYS A 654 44.75 7.18 -7.90
C CYS A 654 45.98 7.47 -7.03
N ILE A 655 46.38 6.51 -6.18
CA ILE A 655 47.56 6.66 -5.31
C ILE A 655 48.83 6.78 -6.17
N ALA A 656 48.96 5.94 -7.21
CA ALA A 656 50.10 6.02 -8.13
C ALA A 656 50.19 7.39 -8.81
N LEU A 657 49.07 7.91 -9.31
CA LEU A 657 49.02 9.24 -9.94
C LEU A 657 49.30 10.38 -8.95
N ALA A 658 48.80 10.28 -7.72
CA ALA A 658 49.09 11.26 -6.67
C ALA A 658 50.59 11.35 -6.36
N ASN A 659 51.27 10.19 -6.27
CA ASN A 659 52.72 10.13 -6.09
C ASN A 659 53.46 10.72 -7.30
N GLU A 660 53.03 10.37 -8.51
CA GLU A 660 53.62 10.91 -9.75
C GLU A 660 53.53 12.45 -9.83
N ILE A 661 52.39 13.05 -9.49
CA ILE A 661 52.22 14.51 -9.43
C ILE A 661 53.21 15.11 -8.43
N ASN A 662 53.26 14.50 -7.24
CA ASN A 662 54.17 14.86 -6.18
C ASN A 662 55.61 14.47 -6.45
N GLU A 663 56.00 13.89 -7.60
CA GLU A 663 57.38 13.66 -8.03
C GLU A 663 57.77 14.60 -9.18
N THR A 664 56.84 14.82 -10.11
CA THR A 664 57.06 15.55 -11.36
C THR A 664 56.91 17.07 -11.21
N VAL A 665 55.94 17.54 -10.43
CA VAL A 665 55.70 18.97 -10.25
C VAL A 665 56.53 19.47 -9.06
N ARG A 666 57.50 20.33 -9.33
CA ARG A 666 58.46 20.86 -8.35
C ARG A 666 58.65 22.36 -8.53
N CYS A 667 58.81 23.08 -7.43
CA CYS A 667 59.20 24.48 -7.44
C CYS A 667 60.70 24.60 -7.14
N PRO A 668 61.54 25.10 -8.08
CA PRO A 668 62.96 25.33 -7.81
C PRO A 668 63.20 26.31 -6.64
N ASN A 669 62.30 27.28 -6.46
CA ASN A 669 62.40 28.30 -5.42
C ASN A 669 61.92 27.83 -4.04
N GLN A 670 61.15 26.73 -3.99
CA GLN A 670 60.62 26.12 -2.77
C GLN A 670 60.71 24.59 -2.89
N PRO A 671 61.89 23.98 -2.63
CA PRO A 671 62.12 22.55 -2.87
C PRO A 671 61.23 21.62 -2.03
N ASP A 672 60.82 22.09 -0.84
CA ASP A 672 59.97 21.35 0.09
C ASP A 672 58.47 21.55 -0.18
N TRP A 673 58.10 22.40 -1.15
CA TRP A 673 56.72 22.55 -1.60
C TRP A 673 56.27 21.28 -2.35
N ARG A 674 55.03 20.89 -2.10
CA ARG A 674 54.35 19.79 -2.79
C ARG A 674 52.97 20.29 -3.23
N PRO A 675 52.59 20.08 -4.50
CA PRO A 675 51.30 20.56 -5.04
C PRO A 675 50.09 19.79 -4.50
N LEU A 676 50.30 18.59 -3.94
CA LEU A 676 49.23 17.70 -3.52
C LEU A 676 49.55 17.10 -2.14
N LYS A 677 48.59 17.22 -1.22
CA LYS A 677 48.55 16.39 -0.01
C LYS A 677 47.40 15.39 -0.16
N PHE A 678 47.72 14.10 -0.16
CA PHE A 678 46.76 13.02 -0.37
C PHE A 678 46.70 12.14 0.87
N GLU A 679 45.54 12.09 1.53
CA GLU A 679 45.31 11.33 2.76
C GLU A 679 44.21 10.30 2.53
N THR A 680 44.40 9.08 3.03
CA THR A 680 43.41 7.99 2.92
C THR A 680 42.59 7.76 4.17
N ASP A 681 42.99 8.40 5.28
CA ASP A 681 42.32 8.32 6.56
C ASP A 681 41.21 9.36 6.66
N GLY A 682 40.11 8.98 7.29
CA GLY A 682 39.01 9.91 7.56
C GLY A 682 39.39 11.00 8.57
N LEU A 683 38.79 12.18 8.42
CA LEU A 683 38.94 13.27 9.38
C LEU A 683 37.82 13.21 10.43
N PRO A 684 38.12 13.36 11.73
CA PRO A 684 37.10 13.61 12.75
C PRO A 684 36.31 14.88 12.43
N ARG A 685 35.01 14.93 12.77
CA ARG A 685 34.09 16.02 12.39
C ARG A 685 34.59 17.44 12.72
N PRO A 686 35.13 17.75 13.92
CA PRO A 686 35.68 19.08 14.19
C PRO A 686 36.88 19.44 13.31
N LYS A 687 37.76 18.47 13.07
CA LYS A 687 38.91 18.64 12.19
C LYS A 687 38.47 18.83 10.74
N LEU A 688 37.45 18.09 10.28
CA LEU A 688 36.87 18.25 8.94
C LEU A 688 36.33 19.68 8.74
N ILE A 689 35.56 20.19 9.69
CA ILE A 689 35.00 21.55 9.64
C ILE A 689 36.09 22.62 9.69
N ALA A 690 37.14 22.42 10.48
CA ALA A 690 38.31 23.31 10.46
C ALA A 690 38.99 23.37 9.07
N HIS A 691 39.00 22.27 8.31
CA HIS A 691 39.46 22.31 6.91
C HIS A 691 38.47 23.04 5.98
N TYR A 692 37.16 22.92 6.19
CA TYR A 692 36.18 23.74 5.46
C TYR A 692 36.41 25.23 5.69
N LEU A 693 36.71 25.65 6.93
CA LEU A 693 37.03 27.05 7.24
C LEU A 693 38.38 27.50 6.66
N ALA A 694 39.37 26.61 6.57
CA ALA A 694 40.71 26.93 6.09
C ALA A 694 40.83 27.03 4.56
N MET A 695 39.91 26.42 3.81
CA MET A 695 39.99 26.31 2.35
C MET A 695 39.67 27.63 1.64
N ASP A 696 40.31 27.84 0.48
CA ASP A 696 39.97 28.91 -0.45
C ASP A 696 38.96 28.45 -1.51
N VAL A 697 39.10 27.19 -1.94
CA VAL A 697 38.26 26.57 -2.97
C VAL A 697 37.85 25.16 -2.54
N GLY A 698 36.55 24.90 -2.43
CA GLY A 698 35.99 23.56 -2.28
C GLY A 698 35.86 22.85 -3.63
N VAL A 699 36.34 21.61 -3.74
CA VAL A 699 36.40 20.88 -5.03
C VAL A 699 35.60 19.58 -4.95
N VAL A 700 34.40 19.59 -5.55
CA VAL A 700 33.45 18.48 -5.53
C VAL A 700 33.14 18.03 -6.95
N THR A 701 33.78 16.94 -7.38
CA THR A 701 33.78 16.55 -8.80
C THR A 701 33.42 15.09 -9.03
N PRO A 702 32.27 14.60 -8.53
CA PRO A 702 31.84 13.25 -8.84
C PRO A 702 31.49 13.11 -10.32
N LYS A 703 31.75 11.93 -10.88
CA LYS A 703 31.22 11.52 -12.20
C LYS A 703 29.69 11.47 -12.17
N LYS A 704 29.15 10.79 -11.17
CA LYS A 704 27.72 10.67 -10.87
C LYS A 704 27.53 10.49 -9.37
N ASP A 705 26.63 11.28 -8.80
CA ASP A 705 26.28 11.20 -7.38
C ASP A 705 24.82 11.63 -7.20
N GLY A 706 24.11 11.00 -6.26
CA GLY A 706 22.70 11.26 -6.02
C GLY A 706 22.47 12.70 -5.56
N MET A 707 23.36 13.21 -4.70
CA MET A 707 23.31 14.59 -4.22
C MET A 707 24.72 15.18 -4.06
N ASN A 708 25.54 14.57 -3.20
CA ASN A 708 26.80 15.09 -2.67
C ASN A 708 26.61 16.17 -1.58
N LEU A 709 26.53 15.71 -0.33
CA LEU A 709 26.35 16.57 0.85
C LEU A 709 27.59 17.39 1.20
N VAL A 710 28.80 16.95 0.82
CA VAL A 710 30.05 17.66 1.12
C VAL A 710 30.05 19.07 0.53
N ALA A 711 29.52 19.26 -0.69
CA ALA A 711 29.36 20.59 -1.27
C ALA A 711 28.48 21.52 -0.42
N LYS A 712 27.42 20.98 0.20
CA LYS A 712 26.53 21.73 1.09
C LYS A 712 27.24 22.05 2.41
N GLU A 713 27.92 21.07 2.99
CA GLU A 713 28.69 21.24 4.23
C GLU A 713 29.75 22.34 4.09
N MET A 714 30.48 22.33 2.96
CA MET A 714 31.49 23.33 2.63
C MET A 714 30.92 24.76 2.61
N MET A 715 29.83 24.98 1.88
CA MET A 715 29.23 26.31 1.71
C MET A 715 28.40 26.77 2.91
N VAL A 716 27.87 25.85 3.71
CA VAL A 716 27.25 26.17 5.01
C VAL A 716 28.30 26.64 6.02
N CYS A 717 29.45 25.94 6.10
CA CYS A 717 30.51 26.29 7.06
C CYS A 717 31.31 27.52 6.64
N ASN A 718 31.68 27.63 5.36
CA ASN A 718 32.55 28.68 4.85
C ASN A 718 31.96 29.34 3.59
N PRO A 719 31.07 30.34 3.77
CA PRO A 719 30.50 31.09 2.65
C PRO A 719 31.49 32.06 1.98
N SER A 720 32.75 32.12 2.45
CA SER A 720 33.80 32.95 1.83
C SER A 720 34.68 32.14 0.86
N ALA A 721 34.47 30.83 0.75
CA ALA A 721 35.19 29.96 -0.18
C ALA A 721 34.51 29.89 -1.56
N ALA A 722 35.29 29.66 -2.61
CA ALA A 722 34.76 29.32 -3.93
C ALA A 722 34.33 27.86 -3.95
N LEU A 723 33.41 27.51 -4.85
CA LEU A 723 32.99 26.13 -5.07
C LEU A 723 33.24 25.72 -6.52
N MET A 724 33.96 24.62 -6.72
CA MET A 724 34.03 23.89 -7.99
C MET A 724 33.12 22.68 -7.89
N LEU A 725 32.15 22.57 -8.80
CA LEU A 725 31.08 21.59 -8.71
C LEU A 725 30.79 20.91 -10.05
N SER A 726 30.81 19.57 -10.06
CA SER A 726 30.48 18.76 -11.24
C SER A 726 28.98 18.64 -11.50
N THR A 727 28.57 18.68 -12.78
CA THR A 727 27.19 18.36 -13.23
C THR A 727 26.76 16.91 -12.93
N GLY A 728 27.72 16.08 -12.53
CA GLY A 728 27.51 14.73 -12.02
C GLY A 728 26.85 14.70 -10.63
N ALA A 729 26.94 15.78 -9.84
CA ALA A 729 26.37 15.86 -8.49
C ALA A 729 24.90 16.32 -8.51
N GLY A 730 24.03 15.70 -7.71
CA GLY A 730 22.65 16.19 -7.54
C GLY A 730 22.57 17.59 -6.90
N THR A 731 23.54 17.99 -6.07
CA THR A 731 23.65 19.35 -5.52
C THR A 731 23.81 20.37 -6.65
N GLU A 732 24.51 20.01 -7.72
CA GLU A 732 24.66 20.87 -8.90
C GLU A 732 23.32 21.04 -9.62
N VAL A 733 22.56 19.96 -9.79
CA VAL A 733 21.22 20.00 -10.38
C VAL A 733 20.29 20.88 -9.54
N GLN A 734 20.35 20.78 -8.21
CA GLN A 734 19.56 21.61 -7.31
C GLN A 734 19.90 23.10 -7.46
N LEU A 735 21.20 23.45 -7.38
CA LEU A 735 21.65 24.85 -7.49
C LEU A 735 21.42 25.42 -8.90
N GLY A 736 21.64 24.63 -9.94
CA GLY A 736 21.38 25.02 -11.33
C GLY A 736 19.91 25.30 -11.59
N ASN A 737 19.01 24.45 -11.09
CA ASN A 737 17.55 24.66 -11.19
C ASN A 737 17.07 25.87 -10.37
N ALA A 738 17.72 26.16 -9.24
CA ALA A 738 17.46 27.36 -8.44
C ALA A 738 18.05 28.65 -9.05
N GLY A 739 18.73 28.57 -10.21
CA GLY A 739 19.21 29.74 -10.96
C GLY A 739 20.61 30.23 -10.59
N PHE A 740 21.39 29.48 -9.80
CA PHE A 740 22.74 29.89 -9.38
C PHE A 740 23.83 29.75 -10.46
N TYR A 741 23.46 29.31 -11.65
CA TYR A 741 24.35 29.14 -12.81
C TYR A 741 23.72 29.61 -14.14
N GLN A 742 22.71 30.49 -14.10
CA GLN A 742 22.02 30.98 -15.29
C GLN A 742 22.42 32.43 -15.64
N GLY A 743 22.60 32.70 -16.94
CA GLY A 743 22.91 34.04 -17.45
C GLY A 743 24.22 34.61 -16.88
N GLU A 744 24.18 35.83 -16.36
CA GLU A 744 25.32 36.49 -15.72
C GLU A 744 25.58 36.01 -14.28
N GLN A 745 24.66 35.22 -13.68
CA GLN A 745 24.83 34.67 -12.34
C GLN A 745 25.47 33.29 -12.39
N GLN A 746 26.80 33.24 -12.21
CA GLN A 746 27.58 32.01 -12.05
C GLN A 746 28.23 31.97 -10.67
N CYS A 747 27.48 31.54 -9.65
CA CYS A 747 27.94 31.56 -8.25
C CYS A 747 28.91 30.42 -7.89
N TYR A 748 29.24 29.55 -8.83
CA TYR A 748 30.20 28.47 -8.65
C TYR A 748 30.85 28.13 -9.99
N PHE A 749 31.97 27.42 -9.94
CA PHE A 749 32.68 26.93 -11.12
C PHE A 749 32.16 25.55 -11.52
N ARG A 750 31.31 25.49 -12.56
CA ARG A 750 30.74 24.22 -13.04
C ARG A 750 31.76 23.43 -13.86
N ILE A 751 31.82 22.12 -13.62
CA ILE A 751 32.58 21.16 -14.42
C ILE A 751 31.59 20.26 -15.16
N GLU A 752 31.53 20.40 -16.48
CA GLU A 752 30.56 19.67 -17.32
C GLU A 752 31.07 18.28 -17.71
N ASP A 753 32.33 18.19 -18.13
CA ASP A 753 32.99 16.95 -18.52
C ASP A 753 34.28 16.76 -17.73
N LEU A 754 34.35 15.70 -16.92
CA LEU A 754 35.53 15.36 -16.13
C LEU A 754 36.65 14.74 -16.98
N SER A 755 36.33 14.22 -18.16
CA SER A 755 37.31 13.62 -19.06
C SER A 755 38.13 14.65 -19.83
N ASP A 756 37.58 15.86 -19.99
CA ASP A 756 38.29 17.01 -20.57
C ASP A 756 39.20 17.69 -19.52
N ALA A 757 40.40 17.12 -19.38
CA ALA A 757 41.42 17.65 -18.48
C ALA A 757 41.89 19.08 -18.84
N GLU A 758 41.74 19.52 -20.09
CA GLU A 758 42.14 20.87 -20.52
C GLU A 758 41.18 21.91 -19.91
N THR A 759 39.88 21.78 -20.16
CA THR A 759 38.86 22.70 -19.61
C THR A 759 38.78 22.63 -18.10
N PHE A 760 38.93 21.43 -17.52
CA PHE A 760 38.96 21.27 -16.07
C PHE A 760 40.18 21.97 -15.45
N SER A 761 41.36 21.90 -16.08
CA SER A 761 42.54 22.64 -15.63
C SER A 761 42.36 24.17 -15.69
N ASP A 762 41.69 24.70 -16.72
CA ASP A 762 41.35 26.12 -16.82
C ASP A 762 40.40 26.56 -15.70
N THR A 763 39.53 25.66 -15.27
CA THR A 763 38.58 25.92 -14.18
C THR A 763 39.31 26.04 -12.83
N PHE A 764 40.36 25.23 -12.59
CA PHE A 764 41.24 25.41 -11.44
C PHE A 764 41.90 26.80 -11.45
N TYR A 765 42.40 27.24 -12.60
CA TYR A 765 43.02 28.56 -12.74
C TYR A 765 42.04 29.70 -12.46
N ARG A 766 40.83 29.63 -13.01
CA ARG A 766 39.76 30.61 -12.77
C ARG A 766 39.38 30.68 -11.29
N ALA A 767 39.26 29.53 -10.63
CA ALA A 767 38.96 29.48 -9.19
C ALA A 767 40.12 30.02 -8.33
N ALA A 768 41.37 29.76 -8.72
CA ALA A 768 42.56 30.29 -8.04
C ALA A 768 42.66 31.82 -8.14
N THR A 769 42.22 32.39 -9.25
CA THR A 769 42.39 33.81 -9.60
C THR A 769 41.15 34.68 -9.33
N GLU A 770 40.04 34.08 -8.91
CA GLU A 770 38.84 34.81 -8.48
C GLU A 770 39.15 35.68 -7.27
N THR A 771 38.76 36.96 -7.34
CA THR A 771 38.94 37.92 -6.25
C THR A 771 38.11 37.55 -5.03
N GLU A 772 38.63 37.80 -3.83
CA GLU A 772 37.95 37.48 -2.56
C GLU A 772 36.54 38.09 -2.43
N ASP A 773 36.34 39.32 -2.93
CA ASP A 773 35.03 39.99 -2.86
C ASP A 773 33.96 39.26 -3.68
N VAL A 774 34.28 38.83 -4.90
CA VAL A 774 33.38 38.05 -5.77
C VAL A 774 33.10 36.68 -5.16
N ARG A 775 34.14 36.01 -4.66
CA ARG A 775 34.03 34.72 -3.99
C ARG A 775 33.08 34.76 -2.80
N ARG A 776 33.21 35.80 -1.96
CA ARG A 776 32.36 36.01 -0.77
C ARG A 776 30.91 36.33 -1.15
N ASP A 777 30.69 37.12 -2.20
CA ASP A 777 29.34 37.39 -2.70
C ASP A 777 28.67 36.10 -3.20
N HIS A 778 29.36 35.34 -4.05
CA HIS A 778 28.90 34.06 -4.56
C HIS A 778 28.57 33.06 -3.45
N GLY A 779 29.50 32.84 -2.52
CA GLY A 779 29.31 31.90 -1.42
C GLY A 779 28.22 32.33 -0.43
N ALA A 780 28.04 33.64 -0.18
CA ALA A 780 26.95 34.15 0.65
C ALA A 780 25.56 33.85 0.04
N ARG A 781 25.41 33.97 -1.28
CA ARG A 781 24.17 33.64 -1.98
C ARG A 781 23.84 32.15 -1.91
N LEU A 782 24.85 31.29 -2.12
CA LEU A 782 24.69 29.84 -1.97
C LEU A 782 24.34 29.45 -0.54
N ASN A 783 25.01 30.06 0.44
CA ASN A 783 24.76 29.83 1.86
C ASN A 783 23.31 30.20 2.24
N ALA A 784 22.82 31.37 1.84
CA ALA A 784 21.45 31.79 2.12
C ALA A 784 20.41 30.77 1.63
N PHE A 785 20.61 30.22 0.42
CA PHE A 785 19.75 29.17 -0.12
C PHE A 785 19.84 27.87 0.69
N LEU A 786 21.05 27.40 0.98
CA LEU A 786 21.27 26.16 1.75
C LEU A 786 20.76 26.26 3.19
N MET A 787 20.78 27.46 3.78
CA MET A 787 20.22 27.72 5.11
C MET A 787 18.70 27.58 5.16
N SER A 788 18.00 27.88 4.06
CA SER A 788 16.55 27.67 3.93
C SER A 788 16.15 26.25 3.51
N HIS A 789 17.09 25.45 3.00
CA HIS A 789 16.83 24.09 2.52
C HIS A 789 17.65 23.05 3.29
N ASP A 790 17.24 22.79 4.53
CA ASP A 790 17.91 21.89 5.45
C ASP A 790 17.31 20.47 5.45
N ILE A 791 17.72 19.66 6.41
CA ILE A 791 17.26 18.28 6.52
C ILE A 791 15.83 18.15 7.07
N ASP A 792 15.38 19.13 7.85
CA ASP A 792 14.04 19.13 8.44
C ASP A 792 13.00 19.40 7.36
N GLU A 793 13.31 20.31 6.42
CA GLU A 793 12.51 20.51 5.20
C GLU A 793 12.41 19.21 4.38
N TRP A 794 13.53 18.52 4.11
CA TRP A 794 13.54 17.28 3.31
C TRP A 794 12.63 16.20 3.91
N SER A 795 12.77 15.94 5.21
CA SER A 795 12.00 14.89 5.88
C SER A 795 10.53 15.25 6.01
N SER A 796 10.21 16.51 6.34
CA SER A 796 8.84 17.01 6.44
C SER A 796 8.14 16.99 5.08
N ALA A 797 8.80 17.45 4.02
CA ALA A 797 8.26 17.44 2.67
C ALA A 797 8.00 16.02 2.16
N PHE A 798 8.91 15.06 2.41
CA PHE A 798 8.67 13.67 2.03
C PHE A 798 7.53 13.05 2.85
N LEU A 799 7.47 13.29 4.16
CA LEU A 799 6.46 12.70 5.03
C LEU A 799 5.07 13.32 4.87
N ASP A 800 4.98 14.55 4.34
CA ASP A 800 3.71 15.23 4.07
C ASP A 800 2.72 14.30 3.34
N PRO A 801 1.54 14.02 3.90
CA PRO A 801 0.53 13.22 3.22
C PRO A 801 0.03 13.90 1.94
N SER A 802 0.10 15.23 1.85
CA SER A 802 -0.52 16.04 0.80
C SER A 802 -0.13 15.59 -0.58
N TRP A 803 1.14 15.20 -0.83
CA TRP A 803 1.64 14.85 -2.15
C TRP A 803 1.35 13.41 -2.61
N THR A 804 0.61 12.63 -1.82
CA THR A 804 0.18 11.28 -2.21
C THR A 804 -1.05 11.29 -3.13
N HIS A 805 -1.28 10.19 -3.85
CA HIS A 805 -2.44 10.01 -4.72
C HIS A 805 -3.73 9.70 -3.94
N ASP A 806 -3.61 9.38 -2.65
CA ASP A 806 -4.73 9.12 -1.75
C ASP A 806 -5.41 10.42 -1.29
N VAL A 807 -4.79 11.58 -1.52
CA VAL A 807 -5.32 12.89 -1.10
C VAL A 807 -6.15 13.53 -2.20
N ILE A 808 -7.35 13.98 -1.85
CA ILE A 808 -8.11 14.91 -2.69
C ILE A 808 -7.36 16.25 -2.71
N ARG A 809 -6.87 16.65 -3.89
CA ARG A 809 -6.14 17.92 -4.04
C ARG A 809 -7.07 19.12 -4.09
N PRO A 810 -6.62 20.29 -3.62
CA PRO A 810 -7.32 21.55 -3.86
C PRO A 810 -7.54 21.74 -5.36
N VAL A 811 -8.76 22.05 -5.75
CA VAL A 811 -9.15 22.25 -7.14
C VAL A 811 -10.10 23.44 -7.24
N GLU A 812 -9.95 24.25 -8.28
CA GLU A 812 -10.94 25.28 -8.61
C GLU A 812 -12.09 24.62 -9.39
N ILE A 813 -13.31 24.74 -8.88
CA ILE A 813 -14.50 24.10 -9.44
C ILE A 813 -15.20 25.11 -10.34
N LEU A 814 -14.97 24.97 -11.65
CA LEU A 814 -15.56 25.86 -12.65
C LEU A 814 -16.66 25.16 -13.46
N GLN A 815 -16.52 23.85 -13.69
CA GLN A 815 -17.47 23.07 -14.50
C GLN A 815 -18.28 22.10 -13.65
N LEU A 816 -19.44 21.70 -14.18
CA LEU A 816 -20.30 20.72 -13.54
C LEU A 816 -19.62 19.34 -13.42
N ALA A 817 -18.75 19.00 -14.37
CA ALA A 817 -17.94 17.78 -14.32
C ALA A 817 -16.94 17.78 -13.14
N ASP A 818 -16.31 18.92 -12.85
CA ASP A 818 -15.35 19.07 -11.75
C ASP A 818 -16.03 18.83 -10.39
N PHE A 819 -17.23 19.41 -10.22
CA PHE A 819 -18.04 19.25 -9.02
C PHE A 819 -18.39 17.78 -8.75
N TYR A 820 -18.92 17.07 -9.75
CA TYR A 820 -19.28 15.66 -9.57
C TYR A 820 -18.06 14.74 -9.43
N GLN A 821 -16.93 15.08 -10.06
CA GLN A 821 -15.68 14.37 -9.83
C GLN A 821 -15.20 14.55 -8.38
N LEU A 822 -15.37 15.74 -7.79
CA LEU A 822 -15.07 15.97 -6.38
C LEU A 822 -16.01 15.15 -5.49
N MET A 823 -17.31 15.12 -5.78
CA MET A 823 -18.29 14.33 -5.02
C MET A 823 -18.02 12.82 -5.07
N ASP A 824 -17.59 12.29 -6.22
CA ASP A 824 -17.19 10.88 -6.33
C ASP A 824 -15.95 10.58 -5.45
N LYS A 825 -14.96 11.47 -5.46
CA LYS A 825 -13.78 11.35 -4.60
C LYS A 825 -14.14 11.41 -3.11
N THR A 826 -15.01 12.33 -2.70
CA THR A 826 -15.44 12.42 -1.28
C THR A 826 -16.26 11.19 -0.88
N CYS A 827 -17.06 10.61 -1.78
CA CYS A 827 -17.74 9.34 -1.56
C CYS A 827 -16.75 8.20 -1.29
N HIS A 828 -15.68 8.10 -2.08
CA HIS A 828 -14.64 7.08 -1.87
C HIS A 828 -13.92 7.27 -0.53
N ILE A 829 -13.56 8.50 -0.19
CA ILE A 829 -12.95 8.85 1.11
C ILE A 829 -13.86 8.48 2.27
N ARG A 830 -15.14 8.87 2.22
CA ARG A 830 -16.13 8.55 3.26
C ARG A 830 -16.30 7.04 3.44
N ARG A 831 -16.39 6.26 2.35
CA ARG A 831 -16.43 4.78 2.42
C ARG A 831 -15.23 4.21 3.17
N GLN A 832 -14.03 4.70 2.88
CA GLN A 832 -12.82 4.23 3.56
C GLN A 832 -12.79 4.62 5.04
N ILE A 833 -13.26 5.83 5.40
CA ILE A 833 -13.40 6.26 6.79
C ILE A 833 -14.37 5.33 7.54
N VAL A 834 -15.55 5.08 6.98
CA VAL A 834 -16.57 4.21 7.59
C VAL A 834 -16.04 2.79 7.76
N GLU A 835 -15.44 2.22 6.71
CA GLU A 835 -14.89 0.86 6.76
C GLU A 835 -13.77 0.72 7.80
N ARG A 836 -12.87 1.70 7.90
CA ARG A 836 -11.80 1.69 8.91
C ARG A 836 -12.35 1.82 10.32
N THR A 837 -13.28 2.76 10.53
CA THR A 837 -13.89 3.02 11.84
C THR A 837 -14.63 1.78 12.35
N LEU A 838 -15.47 1.16 11.52
CA LEU A 838 -16.24 -0.04 11.90
C LEU A 838 -15.35 -1.28 12.11
N LYS A 839 -14.14 -1.32 11.55
CA LYS A 839 -13.15 -2.39 11.76
C LYS A 839 -12.20 -2.13 12.94
N GLY A 840 -12.32 -0.99 13.62
CA GLY A 840 -11.38 -0.59 14.68
C GLY A 840 -9.96 -0.28 14.14
N ILE A 841 -9.84 0.08 12.86
CA ILE A 841 -8.57 0.48 12.25
C ILE A 841 -8.41 1.99 12.40
N ALA A 842 -7.28 2.42 12.94
CA ALA A 842 -6.98 3.83 13.13
C ALA A 842 -7.02 4.64 11.82
N ILE A 843 -7.53 5.88 11.92
CA ILE A 843 -7.70 6.80 10.81
C ILE A 843 -6.40 7.53 10.51
N ARG A 844 -6.05 7.60 9.22
CA ARG A 844 -4.86 8.28 8.72
C ARG A 844 -5.10 9.78 8.53
N THR A 845 -4.02 10.55 8.60
CA THR A 845 -4.02 12.01 8.46
C THR A 845 -4.56 12.50 7.12
N HIS A 846 -4.32 11.77 6.03
CA HIS A 846 -4.78 12.18 4.70
C HIS A 846 -6.31 12.23 4.54
N PHE A 847 -7.08 11.54 5.38
CA PHE A 847 -8.55 11.58 5.33
C PHE A 847 -9.07 12.97 5.71
N LYS A 848 -8.59 13.51 6.83
CA LYS A 848 -8.93 14.87 7.29
C LYS A 848 -8.53 15.88 6.22
N LEU A 849 -7.28 15.81 5.75
CA LEU A 849 -6.77 16.71 4.71
C LEU A 849 -7.59 16.65 3.41
N SER A 850 -8.06 15.46 3.01
CA SER A 850 -8.88 15.30 1.80
C SER A 850 -10.25 15.96 1.95
N LEU A 851 -10.88 15.83 3.11
CA LEU A 851 -12.18 16.46 3.38
C LEU A 851 -12.04 17.98 3.53
N GLU A 852 -10.97 18.47 4.17
CA GLU A 852 -10.63 19.89 4.24
C GLU A 852 -10.41 20.48 2.84
N ASN A 853 -9.58 19.83 2.02
CA ASN A 853 -9.35 20.27 0.64
C ASN A 853 -10.64 20.27 -0.18
N ALA A 854 -11.52 19.29 0.00
CA ALA A 854 -12.82 19.26 -0.69
C ALA A 854 -13.72 20.42 -0.24
N ARG A 855 -13.83 20.68 1.06
CA ARG A 855 -14.57 21.81 1.62
C ARG A 855 -14.03 23.14 1.12
N ASP A 856 -12.72 23.33 1.18
CA ASP A 856 -12.06 24.58 0.81
C ASP A 856 -12.14 24.81 -0.71
N SER A 857 -12.07 23.75 -1.52
CA SER A 857 -12.30 23.83 -2.97
C SER A 857 -13.71 24.30 -3.28
N LEU A 858 -14.73 23.76 -2.59
CA LEU A 858 -16.11 24.20 -2.74
C LEU A 858 -16.29 25.67 -2.31
N LEU A 859 -15.77 26.04 -1.13
CA LEU A 859 -15.93 27.38 -0.56
C LEU A 859 -15.23 28.45 -1.39
N ASN A 860 -14.01 28.18 -1.86
CA ASN A 860 -13.23 29.11 -2.67
C ASN A 860 -13.82 29.28 -4.08
N SER A 861 -14.63 28.34 -4.55
CA SER A 861 -15.34 28.42 -5.83
C SER A 861 -16.73 29.06 -5.75
N CYS A 862 -17.23 29.39 -4.55
CA CYS A 862 -18.48 30.11 -4.37
C CYS A 862 -18.36 31.61 -4.69
N GLU A 863 -19.48 32.24 -5.05
CA GLU A 863 -19.52 33.70 -5.17
C GLU A 863 -19.32 34.37 -3.80
N ASN A 864 -18.53 35.46 -3.74
CA ASN A 864 -18.19 36.26 -2.55
C ASN A 864 -19.15 36.10 -1.33
N LYS A 865 -18.74 35.29 -0.35
CA LYS A 865 -19.45 35.04 0.94
C LYS A 865 -20.85 34.40 0.81
N SER A 866 -21.12 33.67 -0.27
CA SER A 866 -22.33 32.83 -0.43
C SER A 866 -21.98 31.33 -0.43
N HIS A 867 -22.98 30.46 -0.32
CA HIS A 867 -22.87 29.01 -0.54
C HIS A 867 -23.40 28.61 -1.92
N ILE A 868 -23.33 29.54 -2.87
CA ILE A 868 -23.87 29.36 -4.21
C ILE A 868 -22.71 29.15 -5.18
N LEU A 869 -22.71 28.00 -5.86
CA LEU A 869 -21.84 27.70 -6.99
C LEU A 869 -22.53 28.04 -8.32
N LEU A 870 -21.78 28.69 -9.20
CA LEU A 870 -22.18 28.92 -10.59
C LEU A 870 -21.26 28.14 -11.53
N LEU A 871 -21.74 26.98 -11.98
CA LEU A 871 -20.93 26.01 -12.72
C LEU A 871 -21.24 26.05 -14.22
N GLU A 872 -20.21 26.06 -15.05
CA GLU A 872 -20.36 25.94 -16.49
C GLU A 872 -20.79 24.52 -16.88
N THR A 873 -21.72 24.45 -17.83
CA THR A 873 -22.33 23.18 -18.22
C THR A 873 -21.69 22.50 -19.43
N THR A 874 -20.92 23.23 -20.24
CA THR A 874 -20.19 22.72 -21.42
C THR A 874 -18.79 23.30 -21.51
N SER A 875 -17.86 22.56 -22.12
CA SER A 875 -16.51 23.03 -22.46
C SER A 875 -16.60 24.09 -23.57
N SER A 876 -15.84 25.18 -23.41
CA SER A 876 -15.84 26.42 -24.19
C SER A 876 -15.45 26.29 -25.67
N GLY A 877 -16.24 25.58 -26.48
CA GLY A 877 -16.11 25.54 -27.93
C GLY A 877 -17.24 24.73 -28.57
N ASP A 878 -18.07 25.40 -29.39
CA ASP A 878 -19.01 24.85 -30.40
C ASP A 878 -20.51 25.20 -30.27
N ASP A 879 -20.91 26.20 -29.49
CA ASP A 879 -22.24 26.80 -29.68
C ASP A 879 -22.20 27.91 -30.75
N SER A 880 -22.55 27.55 -31.98
CA SER A 880 -22.74 28.46 -33.13
C SER A 880 -23.97 29.40 -32.99
N ASP A 881 -24.77 29.23 -31.94
CA ASP A 881 -26.03 29.94 -31.71
C ASP A 881 -25.92 31.19 -30.82
N GLY A 882 -24.71 31.62 -30.42
CA GLY A 882 -24.53 32.87 -29.67
C GLY A 882 -25.14 32.87 -28.25
N ALA A 883 -25.56 31.71 -27.75
CA ALA A 883 -25.95 31.51 -26.35
C ALA A 883 -24.69 31.29 -25.50
N GLY A 884 -24.09 32.39 -25.03
CA GLY A 884 -22.92 32.32 -24.16
C GLY A 884 -23.14 31.49 -22.88
N HIS A 885 -22.09 30.75 -22.48
CA HIS A 885 -21.85 30.15 -21.15
C HIS A 885 -23.10 29.91 -20.29
N LEU A 886 -23.82 28.81 -20.54
CA LEU A 886 -24.94 28.44 -19.68
C LEU A 886 -24.39 27.95 -18.32
N LYS A 887 -24.58 28.78 -17.28
CA LYS A 887 -24.19 28.47 -15.89
C LYS A 887 -25.36 27.85 -15.13
N ALA A 888 -25.11 26.74 -14.44
CA ALA A 888 -26.05 26.13 -13.52
C ALA A 888 -25.80 26.63 -12.09
N LYS A 889 -26.88 26.94 -11.36
CA LYS A 889 -26.81 27.47 -10.00
C LYS A 889 -27.07 26.37 -8.98
N PHE A 890 -26.12 26.13 -8.09
CA PHE A 890 -26.18 25.10 -7.05
C PHE A 890 -26.04 25.75 -5.66
N ASP A 891 -26.99 25.49 -4.76
CA ASP A 891 -26.84 25.83 -3.34
C ASP A 891 -26.23 24.61 -2.64
N ILE A 892 -25.00 24.76 -2.15
CA ILE A 892 -24.21 23.67 -1.57
C ILE A 892 -24.12 23.76 -0.04
N THR A 893 -25.03 24.49 0.60
CA THR A 893 -25.03 24.69 2.05
C THR A 893 -25.03 23.36 2.80
N ASP A 894 -25.85 22.40 2.36
CA ASP A 894 -25.95 21.09 3.00
C ASP A 894 -24.67 20.26 2.80
N GLU A 895 -24.07 20.28 1.61
CA GLU A 895 -22.81 19.58 1.34
C GLU A 895 -21.64 20.11 2.20
N LEU A 896 -21.57 21.44 2.38
CA LEU A 896 -20.58 22.06 3.28
C LEU A 896 -20.82 21.64 4.73
N ASN A 897 -22.06 21.71 5.21
CA ASN A 897 -22.42 21.30 6.56
C ASN A 897 -22.10 19.81 6.82
N GLU A 898 -22.37 18.92 5.86
CA GLU A 898 -22.04 17.50 6.00
C GLU A 898 -20.52 17.24 6.00
N LEU A 899 -19.72 18.03 5.27
CA LEU A 899 -18.26 17.95 5.34
C LEU A 899 -17.74 18.43 6.70
N GLU A 900 -18.31 19.50 7.25
CA GLU A 900 -17.95 19.99 8.59
C GLU A 900 -18.30 18.99 9.69
N LYS A 901 -19.47 18.34 9.62
CA LYS A 901 -19.85 17.26 10.54
C LYS A 901 -18.92 16.05 10.42
N ASP A 902 -18.52 15.67 9.21
CA ASP A 902 -17.52 14.61 9.02
C ASP A 902 -16.16 14.98 9.61
N LEU A 903 -15.73 16.25 9.48
CA LEU A 903 -14.49 16.73 10.10
C LEU A 903 -14.58 16.70 11.63
N ALA A 904 -15.69 17.15 12.22
CA ALA A 904 -15.96 17.05 13.65
C ALA A 904 -15.98 15.59 14.12
N PHE A 905 -16.51 14.68 13.30
CA PHE A 905 -16.49 13.25 13.57
C PHE A 905 -15.07 12.67 13.53
N LEU A 906 -14.25 13.07 12.55
CA LEU A 906 -12.84 12.68 12.49
C LEU A 906 -12.07 13.15 13.72
N GLU A 907 -12.33 14.38 14.18
CA GLU A 907 -11.74 14.91 15.42
C GLU A 907 -12.18 14.10 16.64
N PHE A 908 -13.46 13.76 16.74
CA PHE A 908 -13.98 12.91 17.81
C PHE A 908 -13.32 11.52 17.85
N ILE A 909 -13.29 10.80 16.73
CA ILE A 909 -12.70 9.44 16.69
C ILE A 909 -11.18 9.44 16.80
N GLN A 910 -10.52 10.60 16.71
CA GLN A 910 -9.09 10.76 16.95
C GLN A 910 -8.78 11.32 18.35
N SER A 911 -9.78 11.78 19.09
CA SER A 911 -9.64 12.33 20.45
C SER A 911 -9.44 11.23 21.51
N ASP A 912 -8.77 11.56 22.62
CA ASP A 912 -8.52 10.60 23.71
C ASP A 912 -9.81 10.12 24.41
N ASP A 913 -10.94 10.82 24.19
CA ASP A 913 -12.25 10.57 24.81
C ASP A 913 -13.26 9.91 23.83
N ILE A 914 -12.82 8.98 22.97
CA ILE A 914 -13.67 8.32 21.96
C ILE A 914 -14.92 7.59 22.52
N ASN A 915 -14.91 7.25 23.81
CA ASN A 915 -16.05 6.64 24.48
C ASN A 915 -17.14 7.66 24.85
N ASN A 916 -16.84 8.97 24.80
CA ASN A 916 -17.79 10.04 25.09
C ASN A 916 -18.63 10.40 23.86
N VAL A 917 -19.54 9.48 23.49
CA VAL A 917 -20.48 9.71 22.39
C VAL A 917 -21.36 10.94 22.62
N GLU A 918 -21.60 11.34 23.87
CA GLU A 918 -22.40 12.53 24.18
C GLU A 918 -21.73 13.82 23.66
N GLN A 919 -20.42 13.96 23.83
CA GLN A 919 -19.67 15.11 23.32
C GLN A 919 -19.76 15.25 21.79
N PHE A 920 -19.71 14.12 21.06
CA PHE A 920 -19.92 14.15 19.62
C PHE A 920 -21.35 14.52 19.25
N VAL A 921 -22.35 14.00 19.97
CA VAL A 921 -23.76 14.37 19.72
C VAL A 921 -23.99 15.85 20.01
N GLU A 922 -23.37 16.42 21.04
CA GLU A 922 -23.44 17.86 21.33
C GLU A 922 -22.85 18.72 20.21
N SER A 923 -21.80 18.27 19.52
CA SER A 923 -21.23 19.00 18.40
C SER A 923 -22.19 19.08 17.20
N LEU A 924 -23.03 18.05 17.00
CA LEU A 924 -24.11 18.08 15.99
C LEU A 924 -25.16 19.16 16.30
N GLY A 925 -25.34 19.53 17.57
CA GLY A 925 -26.29 20.55 18.00
C GLY A 925 -25.99 21.96 17.46
N GLN A 926 -24.75 22.22 17.03
CA GLN A 926 -24.37 23.49 16.39
C GLN A 926 -25.03 23.67 15.01
N PHE A 927 -25.37 22.56 14.35
CA PHE A 927 -26.03 22.54 13.04
C PHE A 927 -27.56 22.50 13.14
N HIS A 928 -28.09 22.47 14.36
CA HIS A 928 -29.53 22.48 14.58
C HIS A 928 -30.13 23.86 14.22
N PRO A 929 -31.19 23.93 13.42
CA PRO A 929 -31.74 25.21 12.92
C PRO A 929 -32.19 26.20 14.01
N GLU A 930 -32.57 25.71 15.19
CA GLU A 930 -33.04 26.54 16.32
C GLU A 930 -32.02 26.58 17.48
N GLY A 931 -30.82 26.04 17.27
CA GLY A 931 -29.73 26.03 18.24
C GLY A 931 -29.63 24.76 19.11
N PRO A 932 -28.55 24.65 19.91
CA PRO A 932 -28.15 23.42 20.59
C PRO A 932 -29.03 23.03 21.80
N GLU A 933 -29.70 24.00 22.44
CA GLU A 933 -30.58 23.71 23.59
C GLU A 933 -31.81 22.90 23.17
N ILE A 934 -32.49 23.36 22.10
CA ILE A 934 -33.65 22.68 21.53
C ILE A 934 -33.24 21.33 20.95
N PHE A 935 -32.08 21.25 20.29
CA PHE A 935 -31.51 19.98 19.82
C PHE A 935 -31.42 18.93 20.93
N SER A 936 -30.87 19.29 22.09
CA SER A 936 -30.74 18.37 23.23
C SER A 936 -32.09 17.88 23.74
N GLU A 937 -33.10 18.77 23.79
CA GLU A 937 -34.47 18.40 24.16
C GLU A 937 -35.11 17.43 23.15
N GLU A 938 -34.99 17.70 21.85
CA GLU A 938 -35.54 16.82 20.82
C GLU A 938 -34.84 15.45 20.81
N VAL A 939 -33.50 15.43 20.97
CA VAL A 939 -32.72 14.20 21.10
C VAL A 939 -33.17 13.40 22.32
N GLY A 940 -33.42 14.07 23.46
CA GLY A 940 -33.94 13.44 24.67
C GLY A 940 -35.31 12.78 24.44
N ARG A 941 -36.24 13.47 23.75
CA ARG A 941 -37.56 12.92 23.41
C ARG A 941 -37.46 11.70 22.49
N ALA A 942 -36.65 11.79 21.43
CA ALA A 942 -36.44 10.68 20.50
C ALA A 942 -35.73 9.49 21.17
N LEU A 943 -34.72 9.74 22.00
CA LEU A 943 -34.02 8.73 22.78
C LEU A 943 -34.94 8.02 23.77
N SER A 944 -35.90 8.73 24.39
CA SER A 944 -36.90 8.13 25.27
C SER A 944 -37.73 7.07 24.53
N LEU A 945 -38.19 7.38 23.30
CA LEU A 945 -38.93 6.41 22.47
C LEU A 945 -38.06 5.22 22.07
N LEU A 946 -36.81 5.46 21.67
CA LEU A 946 -35.85 4.39 21.37
C LEU A 946 -35.56 3.52 22.60
N THR A 947 -35.65 4.08 23.81
CA THR A 947 -35.42 3.38 25.10
C THR A 947 -36.63 2.55 25.52
N GLU A 948 -37.84 3.07 25.31
CA GLU A 948 -39.07 2.28 25.46
C GLU A 948 -39.05 1.04 24.55
N GLY A 949 -38.57 1.20 23.31
CA GLY A 949 -38.45 0.10 22.36
C GLY A 949 -37.38 -0.95 22.72
N ASP A 950 -36.39 -0.64 23.56
CA ASP A 950 -35.22 -1.43 24.00
C ASP A 950 -34.41 -2.14 22.87
N HIS A 951 -35.02 -3.07 22.14
CA HIS A 951 -34.46 -3.71 20.96
C HIS A 951 -35.56 -3.91 19.89
N PHE A 952 -35.28 -3.49 18.66
CA PHE A 952 -36.21 -3.59 17.53
C PHE A 952 -35.97 -4.87 16.72
N HIS A 953 -37.04 -5.57 16.33
CA HIS A 953 -36.91 -6.71 15.43
C HIS A 953 -36.72 -6.23 13.99
N TYR A 954 -37.42 -5.17 13.63
CA TYR A 954 -37.41 -4.60 12.29
C TYR A 954 -37.25 -3.08 12.37
N PHE A 955 -36.39 -2.52 11.52
CA PHE A 955 -36.23 -1.09 11.34
C PHE A 955 -36.41 -0.75 9.86
N PHE A 956 -37.40 0.08 9.55
CA PHE A 956 -37.63 0.61 8.21
C PHE A 956 -37.46 2.12 8.21
N THR A 957 -36.84 2.68 7.18
CA THR A 957 -36.60 4.12 7.10
C THR A 957 -36.46 4.60 5.67
N ASP A 958 -36.77 5.88 5.42
CA ASP A 958 -36.20 6.57 4.26
C ASP A 958 -34.76 7.05 4.56
N ARG A 959 -34.04 7.51 3.54
CA ARG A 959 -32.68 8.02 3.65
C ARG A 959 -32.62 9.54 3.63
N ASP A 960 -32.98 10.14 2.50
CA ASP A 960 -32.84 11.57 2.28
C ASP A 960 -33.96 12.29 3.05
N GLY A 961 -33.64 13.34 3.80
CA GLY A 961 -34.58 14.03 4.69
C GLY A 961 -34.78 13.34 6.05
N THR A 962 -34.45 12.06 6.18
CA THR A 962 -34.57 11.30 7.45
C THR A 962 -33.22 11.03 8.12
N LEU A 963 -32.25 10.44 7.40
CA LEU A 963 -30.94 10.01 7.90
C LEU A 963 -29.77 10.88 7.41
N LYS A 964 -30.06 11.84 6.54
CA LYS A 964 -29.21 12.96 6.13
C LYS A 964 -30.10 14.06 5.56
N SER A 965 -29.62 15.30 5.53
CA SER A 965 -30.32 16.38 4.83
C SER A 965 -30.39 16.14 3.32
N TYR A 966 -31.32 16.82 2.66
CA TYR A 966 -31.37 16.86 1.20
C TYR A 966 -30.09 17.50 0.63
N SER A 967 -29.86 17.34 -0.66
CA SER A 967 -28.69 17.85 -1.37
C SER A 967 -29.11 18.65 -2.59
N CYS A 968 -28.20 19.44 -3.14
CA CYS A 968 -28.45 20.24 -4.35
C CYS A 968 -28.90 19.38 -5.56
N SER A 969 -28.47 18.12 -5.59
CA SER A 969 -28.87 17.12 -6.59
C SER A 969 -28.74 15.72 -6.01
N TYR A 970 -29.45 14.75 -6.59
CA TYR A 970 -29.37 13.36 -6.12
C TYR A 970 -27.98 12.72 -6.30
N PRO A 971 -27.25 12.90 -7.43
CA PRO A 971 -25.90 12.36 -7.55
C PRO A 971 -24.88 12.93 -6.54
N ALA A 972 -25.10 14.15 -6.04
CA ALA A 972 -24.30 14.76 -4.98
C ALA A 972 -24.75 14.36 -3.57
N SER A 973 -25.87 13.63 -3.43
CA SER A 973 -26.45 13.16 -2.16
C SER A 973 -25.61 12.04 -1.51
N ILE A 974 -24.31 12.24 -1.33
CA ILE A 974 -23.40 11.25 -0.76
C ILE A 974 -23.66 11.09 0.75
N GLN A 975 -23.73 9.85 1.23
CA GLN A 975 -23.94 9.59 2.65
C GLN A 975 -22.71 10.03 3.47
N PRO A 976 -22.86 10.92 4.47
CA PRO A 976 -21.77 11.31 5.36
C PRO A 976 -21.20 10.11 6.14
N ALA A 977 -19.92 10.18 6.48
CA ALA A 977 -19.24 9.09 7.19
C ALA A 977 -19.78 8.92 8.62
N TYR A 978 -19.99 10.01 9.36
CA TYR A 978 -20.54 9.94 10.73
C TYR A 978 -21.92 9.27 10.75
N SER A 979 -22.80 9.67 9.83
CA SER A 979 -24.15 9.12 9.70
C SER A 979 -24.12 7.63 9.38
N ALA A 980 -23.26 7.19 8.45
CA ALA A 980 -23.09 5.78 8.13
C ALA A 980 -22.58 4.95 9.32
N VAL A 981 -21.63 5.48 10.11
CA VAL A 981 -21.13 4.78 11.31
C VAL A 981 -22.23 4.65 12.36
N ILE A 982 -22.96 5.73 12.67
CA ILE A 982 -24.09 5.70 13.61
C ILE A 982 -25.13 4.67 13.16
N GLN A 983 -25.53 4.70 11.89
CA GLN A 983 -26.52 3.78 11.34
C GLN A 983 -26.07 2.32 11.46
N ALA A 984 -24.81 2.03 11.10
CA ALA A 984 -24.24 0.68 11.19
C ALA A 984 -24.16 0.19 12.64
N GLN A 985 -23.76 1.06 13.57
CA GLN A 985 -23.69 0.72 14.99
C GLN A 985 -25.08 0.50 15.60
N PHE A 986 -26.06 1.32 15.21
CA PHE A 986 -27.45 1.15 15.62
C PHE A 986 -28.03 -0.16 15.06
N ALA A 987 -27.80 -0.45 13.78
CA ALA A 987 -28.23 -1.72 13.19
C ALA A 987 -27.55 -2.93 13.85
N ARG A 988 -26.31 -2.79 14.31
CA ARG A 988 -25.57 -3.86 15.01
C ARG A 988 -26.10 -4.13 16.42
N ARG A 989 -26.51 -3.09 17.15
CA ARG A 989 -26.83 -3.19 18.59
C ARG A 989 -28.31 -3.14 18.90
N CYS A 990 -29.08 -2.34 18.16
CA CYS A 990 -30.44 -1.97 18.52
C CYS A 990 -31.52 -2.61 17.63
N ALA A 991 -31.14 -3.27 16.52
CA ALA A 991 -32.08 -3.87 15.59
C ALA A 991 -31.61 -5.21 15.01
N GLN A 992 -32.55 -6.11 14.67
CA GLN A 992 -32.24 -7.41 14.02
C GLN A 992 -32.20 -7.32 12.49
N PHE A 993 -33.17 -6.63 11.90
CA PHE A 993 -33.27 -6.43 10.46
C PHE A 993 -33.53 -4.96 10.16
N CYS A 994 -32.65 -4.35 9.36
CA CYS A 994 -32.77 -2.94 8.97
C CYS A 994 -32.95 -2.82 7.46
N ALA A 995 -33.80 -1.90 7.02
CA ALA A 995 -34.08 -1.66 5.62
C ALA A 995 -34.31 -0.17 5.32
N ILE A 996 -33.59 0.33 4.31
CA ILE A 996 -33.83 1.65 3.72
C ILE A 996 -34.77 1.47 2.53
N VAL A 997 -35.91 2.17 2.52
CA VAL A 997 -36.88 2.13 1.43
C VAL A 997 -36.96 3.51 0.77
N THR A 998 -36.34 3.62 -0.40
CA THR A 998 -36.21 4.88 -1.15
C THR A 998 -36.93 4.81 -2.49
N THR A 999 -37.38 5.96 -3.00
CA THR A 999 -37.90 6.07 -4.38
C THR A 999 -36.80 6.01 -5.42
N ALA A 1000 -35.54 6.26 -5.05
CA ALA A 1000 -34.39 6.19 -5.94
C ALA A 1000 -34.13 4.77 -6.48
N PRO A 1001 -33.46 4.59 -7.63
CA PRO A 1001 -33.11 3.27 -8.16
C PRO A 1001 -31.94 2.62 -7.39
N LEU A 1002 -31.67 1.32 -7.65
CA LEU A 1002 -30.50 0.64 -7.06
C LEU A 1002 -29.16 1.13 -7.63
N MET A 1003 -29.08 1.18 -8.97
CA MET A 1003 -27.88 1.48 -9.77
C MET A 1003 -28.19 2.57 -10.81
N HIS A 1004 -27.18 3.02 -11.58
CA HIS A 1004 -27.27 4.15 -12.53
C HIS A 1004 -27.70 5.45 -11.82
N ILE A 1005 -26.79 5.97 -10.97
CA ILE A 1005 -27.07 7.05 -10.00
C ILE A 1005 -28.18 6.61 -9.04
N GLY A 1006 -27.93 5.50 -8.35
CA GLY A 1006 -28.84 4.89 -7.39
C GLY A 1006 -28.31 4.90 -5.97
N ILE A 1007 -29.11 4.37 -5.04
CA ILE A 1007 -28.80 4.32 -3.60
C ILE A 1007 -27.44 3.66 -3.30
N LEU A 1008 -27.06 2.63 -4.07
CA LEU A 1008 -25.79 1.94 -3.87
C LEU A 1008 -24.58 2.78 -4.31
N ASN A 1009 -24.77 3.74 -5.21
CA ASN A 1009 -23.70 4.64 -5.66
C ASN A 1009 -23.36 5.70 -4.60
N VAL A 1010 -24.38 6.17 -3.87
CA VAL A 1010 -24.27 7.28 -2.92
C VAL A 1010 -24.20 6.84 -1.45
N SER A 1011 -24.49 5.57 -1.16
CA SER A 1011 -24.28 4.97 0.16
C SER A 1011 -22.79 4.72 0.43
N THR A 1012 -22.37 5.08 1.65
CA THR A 1012 -21.00 4.89 2.14
C THR A 1012 -20.89 3.78 3.17
N MET A 1013 -22.03 3.27 3.63
CA MET A 1013 -22.11 2.16 4.57
C MET A 1013 -21.77 0.81 3.90
N PRO A 1014 -20.94 -0.05 4.54
CA PRO A 1014 -20.66 -1.39 4.05
C PRO A 1014 -21.90 -2.28 3.94
N GLU A 1015 -21.81 -3.33 3.11
CA GLU A 1015 -22.85 -4.35 2.99
C GLU A 1015 -23.07 -5.10 4.32
N GLY A 1016 -24.30 -5.59 4.53
CA GLY A 1016 -24.66 -6.45 5.67
C GLY A 1016 -25.33 -5.74 6.86
N TYR A 1017 -25.36 -4.42 6.90
CA TYR A 1017 -26.06 -3.66 7.95
C TYR A 1017 -27.52 -3.35 7.58
N TYR A 1018 -27.78 -2.95 6.34
CA TYR A 1018 -29.13 -2.61 5.84
C TYR A 1018 -29.43 -3.31 4.53
N ALA A 1019 -30.68 -3.71 4.36
CA ALA A 1019 -31.27 -4.00 3.06
C ALA A 1019 -31.69 -2.69 2.36
N TYR A 1020 -31.55 -2.63 1.05
CA TYR A 1020 -31.94 -1.48 0.24
C TYR A 1020 -33.15 -1.84 -0.63
N GLY A 1021 -34.31 -1.28 -0.31
CA GLY A 1021 -35.53 -1.33 -1.10
C GLY A 1021 -35.63 -0.12 -2.01
N ALA A 1022 -35.16 -0.25 -3.26
CA ALA A 1022 -35.15 0.83 -4.22
C ALA A 1022 -36.43 0.83 -5.08
N SER A 1023 -36.65 1.90 -5.83
CA SER A 1023 -37.85 2.08 -6.65
C SER A 1023 -39.15 1.92 -5.83
N ALA A 1024 -39.17 2.52 -4.62
CA ALA A 1024 -40.19 2.37 -3.58
C ALA A 1024 -40.34 0.94 -3.04
N GLY A 1025 -39.29 0.12 -3.09
CA GLY A 1025 -39.28 -1.27 -2.66
C GLY A 1025 -39.75 -2.27 -3.71
N ARG A 1026 -39.68 -1.92 -5.01
CA ARG A 1026 -39.93 -2.85 -6.13
C ARG A 1026 -38.72 -3.73 -6.45
N GLU A 1027 -37.55 -3.31 -6.02
CA GLU A 1027 -36.32 -4.07 -6.15
C GLU A 1027 -35.56 -3.98 -4.84
N TRP A 1028 -34.99 -5.09 -4.42
CA TRP A 1028 -34.35 -5.25 -3.13
C TRP A 1028 -32.94 -5.78 -3.30
N TYR A 1029 -32.00 -5.14 -2.61
CA TYR A 1029 -30.62 -5.55 -2.54
C TYR A 1029 -30.20 -5.72 -1.07
N MET A 1030 -29.75 -6.92 -0.69
CA MET A 1030 -29.20 -7.19 0.63
C MET A 1030 -27.70 -7.45 0.54
N ASN A 1031 -27.32 -8.28 -0.43
CA ASN A 1031 -25.93 -8.62 -0.77
C ASN A 1031 -25.90 -9.17 -2.20
N PRO A 1032 -24.73 -9.40 -2.81
CA PRO A 1032 -24.63 -9.89 -4.19
C PRO A 1032 -25.34 -11.23 -4.46
N SER A 1033 -25.48 -12.10 -3.44
CA SER A 1033 -26.19 -13.38 -3.53
C SER A 1033 -27.69 -13.30 -3.25
N THR A 1034 -28.17 -12.20 -2.66
CA THR A 1034 -29.53 -12.03 -2.17
C THR A 1034 -30.07 -10.70 -2.66
N GLN A 1035 -30.66 -10.73 -3.85
CA GLN A 1035 -31.38 -9.62 -4.46
C GLN A 1035 -32.61 -10.17 -5.19
N PHE A 1036 -33.70 -9.42 -5.20
CA PHE A 1036 -34.92 -9.82 -5.91
C PHE A 1036 -35.71 -8.59 -6.37
N LYS A 1037 -36.62 -8.83 -7.31
CA LYS A 1037 -37.48 -7.80 -7.90
C LYS A 1037 -38.95 -8.22 -7.84
N ASP A 1038 -39.83 -7.25 -7.97
CA ASP A 1038 -41.27 -7.41 -8.11
C ASP A 1038 -41.59 -8.26 -9.36
N ASP A 1039 -42.40 -9.31 -9.17
CA ASP A 1039 -42.79 -10.26 -10.22
C ASP A 1039 -44.04 -9.82 -11.00
N THR A 1040 -44.63 -8.66 -10.66
CA THR A 1040 -45.85 -8.16 -11.31
C THR A 1040 -45.60 -7.36 -12.59
N VAL A 1041 -44.35 -7.08 -12.95
CA VAL A 1041 -44.00 -6.31 -14.16
C VAL A 1041 -43.66 -7.24 -15.32
N ASN A 1042 -44.35 -7.07 -16.46
CA ASN A 1042 -44.13 -7.88 -17.67
C ASN A 1042 -42.71 -7.68 -18.25
N GLU A 1043 -42.01 -8.77 -18.58
CA GLU A 1043 -40.66 -8.75 -19.15
C GLU A 1043 -40.59 -8.04 -20.51
N VAL A 1044 -41.64 -8.17 -21.33
CA VAL A 1044 -41.72 -7.52 -22.65
C VAL A 1044 -41.76 -5.99 -22.51
N ASP A 1045 -42.57 -5.49 -21.59
CA ASP A 1045 -42.69 -4.06 -21.30
C ASP A 1045 -41.37 -3.50 -20.73
N LEU A 1046 -40.69 -4.29 -19.88
CA LEU A 1046 -39.37 -3.93 -19.34
C LEU A 1046 -38.30 -3.89 -20.43
N ALA A 1047 -38.33 -4.79 -21.41
CA ALA A 1047 -37.38 -4.78 -22.52
C ALA A 1047 -37.51 -3.51 -23.37
N LEU A 1048 -38.74 -3.07 -23.64
CA LEU A 1048 -39.01 -1.80 -24.32
C LEU A 1048 -38.53 -0.60 -23.49
N LEU A 1049 -38.80 -0.60 -22.18
CA LEU A 1049 -38.34 0.45 -21.29
C LEU A 1049 -36.80 0.51 -21.23
N ASN A 1050 -36.12 -0.65 -21.16
CA ASN A 1050 -34.66 -0.71 -21.19
C ASN A 1050 -34.11 -0.11 -22.49
N ARG A 1051 -34.69 -0.47 -23.64
CA ARG A 1051 -34.29 0.11 -24.93
C ARG A 1051 -34.49 1.62 -25.00
N ALA A 1052 -35.59 2.13 -24.44
CA ALA A 1052 -35.83 3.56 -24.35
C ALA A 1052 -34.81 4.25 -23.43
N PHE A 1053 -34.43 3.60 -22.32
CA PHE A 1053 -33.40 4.10 -21.42
C PHE A 1053 -32.05 4.22 -22.13
N ASP A 1054 -31.58 3.16 -22.80
CA ASP A 1054 -30.27 3.14 -23.46
C ASP A 1054 -30.18 4.25 -24.53
N LEU A 1055 -31.25 4.46 -25.32
CA LEU A 1055 -31.30 5.55 -26.31
C LEU A 1055 -31.34 6.95 -25.69
N VAL A 1056 -31.97 7.11 -24.52
CA VAL A 1056 -31.95 8.37 -23.77
C VAL A 1056 -30.57 8.60 -23.17
N GLU A 1057 -29.91 7.58 -22.64
CA GLU A 1057 -28.55 7.64 -22.10
C GLU A 1057 -27.56 8.09 -23.19
N ASP A 1058 -27.56 7.43 -24.34
CA ASP A 1058 -26.75 7.80 -25.51
C ASP A 1058 -27.01 9.26 -25.96
N MET A 1059 -28.27 9.69 -25.93
CA MET A 1059 -28.63 11.08 -26.25
C MET A 1059 -28.05 12.06 -25.23
N LEU A 1060 -28.11 11.73 -23.94
CA LEU A 1060 -27.58 12.58 -22.88
C LEU A 1060 -26.04 12.63 -22.86
N GLU A 1061 -25.34 11.72 -23.54
CA GLU A 1061 -23.88 11.85 -23.70
C GLU A 1061 -23.48 12.95 -24.69
N THR A 1062 -24.39 13.36 -25.58
CA THR A 1062 -24.11 14.40 -26.57
C THR A 1062 -24.02 15.79 -25.92
N PRO A 1063 -23.12 16.69 -26.40
CA PRO A 1063 -22.91 18.02 -25.80
C PRO A 1063 -24.20 18.85 -25.62
N GLU A 1064 -25.16 18.69 -26.54
CA GLU A 1064 -26.44 19.39 -26.54
C GLU A 1064 -27.32 19.06 -25.33
N TYR A 1065 -27.30 17.80 -24.85
CA TYR A 1065 -28.20 17.31 -23.79
C TYR A 1065 -27.48 16.92 -22.49
N ARG A 1066 -26.15 16.94 -22.47
CA ARG A 1066 -25.33 16.50 -21.32
C ARG A 1066 -25.68 17.14 -19.99
N ASN A 1067 -26.17 18.37 -20.00
CA ASN A 1067 -26.58 19.11 -18.81
C ASN A 1067 -27.69 18.40 -18.03
N PHE A 1068 -28.61 17.71 -18.74
CA PHE A 1068 -29.75 17.02 -18.13
C PHE A 1068 -29.36 15.77 -17.33
N THR A 1069 -28.13 15.26 -17.52
CA THR A 1069 -27.57 14.17 -16.72
C THR A 1069 -27.30 14.60 -15.27
N TRP A 1070 -27.04 15.88 -15.06
CA TRP A 1070 -26.41 16.41 -13.86
C TRP A 1070 -27.26 17.40 -13.07
N ILE A 1071 -28.33 17.94 -13.66
CA ILE A 1071 -29.27 18.83 -12.96
C ILE A 1071 -30.40 18.04 -12.30
N GLY A 1072 -30.96 18.55 -11.19
CA GLY A 1072 -32.12 17.96 -10.52
C GLY A 1072 -31.91 16.48 -10.18
N SER A 1073 -32.86 15.62 -10.60
CA SER A 1073 -32.76 14.17 -10.39
C SER A 1073 -31.76 13.46 -11.30
N GLY A 1074 -31.29 14.11 -12.37
CA GLY A 1074 -30.56 13.48 -13.48
C GLY A 1074 -31.40 12.45 -14.23
N LEU A 1075 -30.71 11.51 -14.90
CA LEU A 1075 -31.31 10.32 -15.51
C LEU A 1075 -31.32 9.15 -14.49
N GLN A 1076 -32.51 8.64 -14.17
CA GLN A 1076 -32.69 7.53 -13.22
C GLN A 1076 -33.47 6.37 -13.83
N LYS A 1077 -32.93 5.16 -13.67
CA LYS A 1077 -33.54 3.91 -14.14
C LYS A 1077 -34.24 3.17 -13.00
N HIS A 1078 -35.49 3.51 -12.73
CA HIS A 1078 -36.28 2.77 -11.74
C HIS A 1078 -36.78 1.44 -12.33
N TYR A 1079 -37.10 0.49 -11.46
CA TYR A 1079 -37.72 -0.76 -11.88
C TYR A 1079 -39.16 -0.53 -12.39
N GLY A 1080 -39.30 -0.42 -13.71
CA GLY A 1080 -40.56 -0.17 -14.42
C GLY A 1080 -40.93 1.32 -14.56
N LEU A 1081 -39.96 2.23 -14.50
CA LEU A 1081 -40.10 3.67 -14.80
C LEU A 1081 -38.73 4.30 -15.15
N ILE A 1082 -38.69 5.24 -16.08
CA ILE A 1082 -37.52 6.11 -16.30
C ILE A 1082 -37.86 7.53 -15.84
N THR A 1083 -36.99 8.16 -15.06
CA THR A 1083 -37.09 9.58 -14.69
C THR A 1083 -35.94 10.34 -15.33
N ILE A 1084 -36.26 11.46 -15.98
CA ILE A 1084 -35.30 12.32 -16.67
C ILE A 1084 -35.52 13.74 -16.16
N ALA A 1085 -34.51 14.35 -15.56
CA ALA A 1085 -34.58 15.75 -15.16
C ALA A 1085 -34.78 16.64 -16.40
N LYS A 1086 -35.77 17.53 -16.33
CA LYS A 1086 -35.98 18.58 -17.34
C LYS A 1086 -35.64 19.98 -16.82
N GLN A 1087 -35.68 20.19 -15.50
CA GLN A 1087 -35.41 21.47 -14.85
C GLN A 1087 -34.98 21.25 -13.40
N ASP A 1088 -34.22 22.18 -12.83
CA ASP A 1088 -33.89 22.20 -11.40
C ASP A 1088 -34.73 23.23 -10.62
N ILE A 1089 -34.61 23.23 -9.29
CA ILE A 1089 -35.33 24.17 -8.42
C ILE A 1089 -34.96 25.64 -8.67
N ASN A 1090 -33.78 25.87 -9.25
CA ASN A 1090 -33.24 27.20 -9.54
C ASN A 1090 -33.57 27.71 -10.95
N ALA A 1091 -34.33 26.93 -11.73
CA ALA A 1091 -34.69 27.23 -13.11
C ALA A 1091 -33.48 27.49 -14.04
N SER A 1092 -32.40 26.72 -13.88
CA SER A 1092 -31.13 26.88 -14.61
C SER A 1092 -31.22 26.58 -16.11
N ILE A 1093 -32.25 25.87 -16.58
CA ILE A 1093 -32.41 25.53 -18.00
C ILE A 1093 -33.40 26.46 -18.71
N SER A 1094 -33.03 26.94 -19.90
CA SER A 1094 -33.92 27.79 -20.71
C SER A 1094 -35.13 27.03 -21.25
N LYS A 1095 -36.28 27.71 -21.38
CA LYS A 1095 -37.53 27.11 -21.89
C LYS A 1095 -37.36 26.42 -23.25
N SER A 1096 -36.54 26.99 -24.14
CA SER A 1096 -36.24 26.42 -25.46
C SER A 1096 -35.56 25.05 -25.35
N ARG A 1097 -34.58 24.89 -24.44
CA ARG A 1097 -33.88 23.61 -24.22
C ARG A 1097 -34.78 22.56 -23.56
N VAL A 1098 -35.66 22.97 -22.65
CA VAL A 1098 -36.68 22.06 -22.07
C VAL A 1098 -37.60 21.52 -23.17
N THR A 1099 -38.06 22.37 -24.09
CA THR A 1099 -38.88 21.93 -25.23
C THR A 1099 -38.10 21.01 -26.17
N MET A 1100 -36.84 21.34 -26.47
CA MET A 1100 -35.96 20.50 -27.29
C MET A 1100 -35.80 19.08 -26.70
N LEU A 1101 -35.51 18.99 -25.40
CA LEU A 1101 -35.41 17.71 -24.68
C LEU A 1101 -36.72 16.93 -24.77
N ARG A 1102 -37.86 17.58 -24.48
CA ARG A 1102 -39.18 16.97 -24.54
C ARG A 1102 -39.47 16.38 -25.92
N ASP A 1103 -39.22 17.14 -26.98
CA ASP A 1103 -39.50 16.72 -28.36
C ASP A 1103 -38.62 15.55 -28.78
N ARG A 1104 -37.37 15.52 -28.30
CA ARG A 1104 -36.43 14.43 -28.57
C ARG A 1104 -36.82 13.15 -27.82
N ILE A 1105 -37.15 13.24 -26.53
CA ILE A 1105 -37.66 12.10 -25.74
C ILE A 1105 -38.93 11.54 -26.35
N THR A 1106 -39.86 12.41 -26.78
CA THR A 1106 -41.10 11.99 -27.43
C THR A 1106 -40.83 11.21 -28.71
N ARG A 1107 -39.82 11.61 -29.49
CA ARG A 1107 -39.38 10.86 -30.68
C ARG A 1107 -38.80 9.50 -30.29
N ILE A 1108 -37.89 9.44 -29.32
CA ILE A 1108 -37.29 8.17 -28.85
C ILE A 1108 -38.38 7.18 -28.39
N VAL A 1109 -39.36 7.64 -27.60
CA VAL A 1109 -40.45 6.77 -27.12
C VAL A 1109 -41.31 6.26 -28.28
N LYS A 1110 -41.58 7.09 -29.31
CA LYS A 1110 -42.30 6.66 -30.52
C LYS A 1110 -41.51 5.68 -31.38
N ASP A 1111 -40.19 5.83 -31.46
CA ASP A 1111 -39.33 4.93 -32.22
C ASP A 1111 -39.23 3.55 -31.53
N VAL A 1112 -39.27 3.52 -30.19
CA VAL A 1112 -39.22 2.29 -29.39
C VAL A 1112 -40.58 1.60 -29.30
N ASP A 1113 -41.67 2.34 -29.17
CA ASP A 1113 -43.06 1.85 -29.19
C ASP A 1113 -43.89 2.56 -30.28
N PRO A 1114 -43.73 2.19 -31.57
CA PRO A 1114 -44.47 2.80 -32.68
C PRO A 1114 -45.98 2.58 -32.59
N SER A 1115 -46.40 1.55 -31.86
CA SER A 1115 -47.81 1.22 -31.64
C SER A 1115 -48.46 2.09 -30.55
N GLU A 1116 -47.66 2.85 -29.80
CA GLU A 1116 -48.05 3.57 -28.59
C GLU A 1116 -48.91 2.71 -27.64
N SER A 1117 -48.70 1.40 -27.61
CA SER A 1117 -49.54 0.48 -26.83
C SER A 1117 -49.04 0.29 -25.42
N THR A 1118 -47.74 0.51 -25.20
CA THR A 1118 -47.02 0.04 -24.02
C THR A 1118 -46.36 1.18 -23.23
N LEU A 1119 -45.79 2.20 -23.87
CA LEU A 1119 -45.10 3.31 -23.17
C LEU A 1119 -45.92 4.60 -23.15
N THR A 1120 -45.79 5.40 -22.10
CA THR A 1120 -46.42 6.72 -21.97
C THR A 1120 -45.52 7.69 -21.22
N ILE A 1121 -45.61 8.97 -21.57
CA ILE A 1121 -44.82 10.05 -20.97
C ILE A 1121 -45.74 10.89 -20.08
N LYS A 1122 -45.32 11.14 -18.84
CA LYS A 1122 -45.88 12.20 -17.98
C LYS A 1122 -44.80 13.19 -17.64
N GLU A 1123 -45.20 14.43 -17.46
CA GLU A 1123 -44.32 15.54 -17.15
C GLU A 1123 -44.76 16.17 -15.84
N SER A 1124 -43.82 16.38 -14.91
CA SER A 1124 -43.98 17.22 -13.72
C SER A 1124 -43.28 18.56 -13.94
N ASP A 1125 -43.22 19.44 -12.95
CA ASP A 1125 -42.51 20.72 -13.08
C ASP A 1125 -40.99 20.56 -13.28
N TYR A 1126 -40.40 19.48 -12.78
CA TYR A 1126 -38.96 19.24 -12.78
C TYR A 1126 -38.51 18.02 -13.59
N ASP A 1127 -39.38 17.04 -13.82
CA ASP A 1127 -39.03 15.77 -14.46
C ASP A 1127 -39.93 15.40 -15.65
N ILE A 1128 -39.37 14.64 -16.57
CA ILE A 1128 -40.07 13.85 -17.58
C ILE A 1128 -39.97 12.38 -17.18
N LYS A 1129 -41.11 11.70 -17.07
CA LYS A 1129 -41.21 10.33 -16.60
C LYS A 1129 -41.84 9.43 -17.66
N ILE A 1130 -41.16 8.33 -18.00
CA ILE A 1130 -41.60 7.34 -18.99
C ILE A 1130 -42.10 6.09 -18.25
N TYR A 1131 -43.40 5.80 -18.37
CA TYR A 1131 -44.09 4.69 -17.70
C TYR A 1131 -44.58 3.65 -18.71
N THR A 1132 -44.90 2.46 -18.21
CA THR A 1132 -45.71 1.47 -18.93
C THR A 1132 -47.22 1.75 -18.78
N LYS A 1133 -48.01 1.66 -19.86
CA LYS A 1133 -49.46 1.97 -19.88
C LYS A 1133 -50.29 1.04 -19.01
N ALA A 1134 -49.84 -0.19 -18.74
CA ALA A 1134 -50.48 -1.12 -17.80
C ALA A 1134 -50.66 -0.52 -16.39
N LYS A 1135 -49.80 0.43 -15.96
CA LYS A 1135 -49.90 1.14 -14.67
C LYS A 1135 -51.05 2.17 -14.58
N LEU A 1136 -51.71 2.54 -15.68
CA LEU A 1136 -52.85 3.48 -15.63
C LEU A 1136 -54.14 2.82 -15.13
N SER A 1137 -54.16 1.48 -14.97
CA SER A 1137 -55.32 0.68 -14.56
C SER A 1137 -55.68 0.73 -13.06
N GLY A 1138 -54.98 1.51 -12.22
CA GLY A 1138 -55.57 2.06 -10.99
C GLY A 1138 -54.89 1.84 -9.63
N LYS A 1139 -53.70 1.24 -9.53
CA LYS A 1139 -52.91 1.26 -8.26
C LYS A 1139 -51.44 1.57 -8.52
N ILE A 1140 -50.99 2.76 -8.09
CA ILE A 1140 -49.58 3.15 -8.09
C ILE A 1140 -48.88 2.40 -6.97
N PHE A 1141 -47.80 1.68 -7.30
CA PHE A 1141 -46.96 1.03 -6.30
C PHE A 1141 -46.20 2.09 -5.51
N ASN A 1142 -46.24 1.97 -4.19
CA ASN A 1142 -45.71 2.94 -3.23
C ASN A 1142 -44.87 2.19 -2.18
N LYS A 1143 -44.24 2.91 -1.26
CA LYS A 1143 -43.35 2.32 -0.27
C LYS A 1143 -44.03 1.28 0.63
N GLY A 1144 -45.32 1.44 0.95
CA GLY A 1144 -46.12 0.45 1.69
C GLY A 1144 -46.26 -0.88 0.94
N HIS A 1145 -46.46 -0.86 -0.38
CA HIS A 1145 -46.42 -2.07 -1.20
C HIS A 1145 -45.02 -2.72 -1.19
N GLY A 1146 -43.96 -1.92 -1.11
CA GLY A 1146 -42.58 -2.40 -0.92
C GLY A 1146 -42.40 -3.18 0.39
N ILE A 1147 -42.95 -2.68 1.51
CA ILE A 1147 -42.95 -3.36 2.81
C ILE A 1147 -43.66 -4.72 2.72
N LYS A 1148 -44.85 -4.77 2.10
CA LYS A 1148 -45.57 -6.03 1.85
C LYS A 1148 -44.74 -7.02 1.02
N LEU A 1149 -44.04 -6.53 -0.01
CA LEU A 1149 -43.24 -7.37 -0.89
C LEU A 1149 -42.10 -8.03 -0.11
N ILE A 1150 -41.33 -7.27 0.67
CA ILE A 1150 -40.23 -7.83 1.45
C ILE A 1150 -40.73 -8.75 2.57
N GLN A 1151 -41.81 -8.40 3.24
CA GLN A 1151 -42.45 -9.26 4.25
C GLN A 1151 -42.75 -10.64 3.66
N LYS A 1152 -43.36 -10.69 2.46
CA LYS A 1152 -43.72 -11.94 1.78
C LYS A 1152 -42.48 -12.72 1.32
N LYS A 1153 -41.51 -12.05 0.68
CA LYS A 1153 -40.33 -12.72 0.10
C LYS A 1153 -39.37 -13.23 1.18
N MET A 1154 -39.19 -12.47 2.27
CA MET A 1154 -38.28 -12.82 3.38
C MET A 1154 -38.99 -13.49 4.56
N ARG A 1155 -40.31 -13.71 4.50
CA ARG A 1155 -41.13 -14.30 5.57
C ARG A 1155 -40.97 -13.58 6.92
N LEU A 1156 -40.94 -12.23 6.91
CA LEU A 1156 -40.77 -11.43 8.12
C LEU A 1156 -42.04 -11.48 8.98
N LYS A 1157 -41.89 -11.72 10.28
CA LYS A 1157 -42.98 -11.77 11.26
C LYS A 1157 -43.27 -10.37 11.84
N LEU A 1158 -43.69 -9.46 10.97
CA LEU A 1158 -43.99 -8.06 11.36
C LEU A 1158 -45.15 -7.92 12.37
N ASN A 1159 -45.91 -8.99 12.62
CA ASN A 1159 -46.99 -9.05 13.61
C ASN A 1159 -46.50 -9.24 15.06
N GLU A 1160 -45.39 -9.96 15.26
CA GLU A 1160 -44.91 -10.45 16.57
C GLU A 1160 -43.72 -9.65 17.13
N GLY A 1161 -43.06 -8.82 16.31
CA GLY A 1161 -41.86 -8.06 16.71
C GLY A 1161 -42.07 -6.55 16.79
N ARG A 1162 -41.29 -5.87 17.64
CA ARG A 1162 -41.21 -4.39 17.68
C ARG A 1162 -40.62 -3.86 16.37
N VAL A 1163 -41.31 -2.91 15.74
CA VAL A 1163 -40.92 -2.28 14.47
C VAL A 1163 -40.64 -0.81 14.71
N LEU A 1164 -39.43 -0.35 14.36
CA LEU A 1164 -39.13 1.08 14.26
C LEU A 1164 -39.38 1.54 12.82
N LEU A 1165 -40.12 2.64 12.64
CA LEU A 1165 -40.29 3.32 11.36
C LEU A 1165 -39.83 4.77 11.47
N CYS A 1166 -38.96 5.20 10.55
CA CYS A 1166 -38.60 6.60 10.39
C CYS A 1166 -38.97 7.11 8.98
N GLY A 1167 -39.41 8.36 8.89
CA GLY A 1167 -39.73 9.02 7.61
C GLY A 1167 -39.80 10.53 7.77
N ASP A 1168 -39.79 11.26 6.66
CA ASP A 1168 -39.81 12.73 6.66
C ASP A 1168 -40.89 13.33 5.75
N SER A 1169 -41.39 12.57 4.79
CA SER A 1169 -42.24 13.09 3.72
C SER A 1169 -43.61 12.40 3.64
N GLU A 1170 -44.54 12.98 2.89
CA GLU A 1170 -45.82 12.31 2.59
C GLU A 1170 -45.65 10.99 1.84
N THR A 1171 -44.52 10.81 1.13
CA THR A 1171 -44.25 9.59 0.37
C THR A 1171 -43.98 8.38 1.26
N ASP A 1172 -43.72 8.61 2.54
CA ASP A 1172 -43.41 7.61 3.56
C ASP A 1172 -44.65 7.15 4.34
N LEU A 1173 -45.74 7.95 4.35
CA LEU A 1173 -46.99 7.62 5.05
C LEU A 1173 -47.53 6.23 4.67
N PRO A 1174 -47.46 5.76 3.41
CA PRO A 1174 -47.87 4.40 3.06
C PRO A 1174 -47.09 3.30 3.80
N MET A 1175 -45.84 3.52 4.21
CA MET A 1175 -45.10 2.55 5.06
C MET A 1175 -45.73 2.48 6.45
N LEU A 1176 -46.06 3.64 7.03
CA LEU A 1176 -46.68 3.74 8.35
C LEU A 1176 -48.07 3.10 8.36
N GLU A 1177 -48.91 3.42 7.37
CA GLU A 1177 -50.24 2.83 7.21
C GLU A 1177 -50.20 1.31 7.15
N GLU A 1178 -49.23 0.76 6.42
CA GLU A 1178 -49.08 -0.68 6.24
C GLU A 1178 -48.64 -1.37 7.54
N LEU A 1179 -47.64 -0.82 8.22
CA LEU A 1179 -47.12 -1.38 9.47
C LEU A 1179 -48.16 -1.26 10.61
N LEU A 1180 -48.85 -0.13 10.72
CA LEU A 1180 -49.94 0.05 11.69
C LEU A 1180 -51.14 -0.86 11.39
N ALA A 1181 -51.41 -1.20 10.13
CA ALA A 1181 -52.46 -2.14 9.79
C ALA A 1181 -52.14 -3.58 10.25
N MET A 1182 -50.86 -3.93 10.36
CA MET A 1182 -50.41 -5.26 10.78
C MET A 1182 -50.27 -5.42 12.29
N SER A 1183 -49.63 -4.46 12.96
CA SER A 1183 -49.36 -4.54 14.41
C SER A 1183 -49.29 -3.17 15.08
N PRO A 1184 -50.44 -2.49 15.30
CA PRO A 1184 -50.46 -1.12 15.79
C PRO A 1184 -49.68 -0.91 17.10
N VAL A 1185 -49.73 -1.86 18.04
CA VAL A 1185 -49.10 -1.74 19.37
C VAL A 1185 -47.57 -1.86 19.30
N ASN A 1186 -47.04 -2.55 18.28
CA ASN A 1186 -45.61 -2.85 18.17
C ASN A 1186 -44.84 -1.87 17.27
N VAL A 1187 -45.52 -0.88 16.68
CA VAL A 1187 -44.91 0.12 15.78
C VAL A 1187 -44.49 1.36 16.55
N TYR A 1188 -43.20 1.70 16.47
CA TYR A 1188 -42.59 2.89 17.04
C TYR A 1188 -42.22 3.83 15.89
N THR A 1189 -42.69 5.07 15.93
CA THR A 1189 -42.58 6.00 14.80
C THR A 1189 -41.79 7.25 15.17
N ILE A 1190 -40.72 7.55 14.44
CA ILE A 1190 -40.01 8.83 14.54
C ILE A 1190 -40.18 9.56 13.21
N TRP A 1191 -40.83 10.72 13.22
CA TRP A 1191 -41.06 11.48 11.98
C TRP A 1191 -40.23 12.77 11.98
N VAL A 1192 -39.40 12.93 10.95
CA VAL A 1192 -38.52 14.09 10.77
C VAL A 1192 -39.26 15.18 9.98
N THR A 1193 -39.87 16.16 10.67
CA THR A 1193 -40.59 17.23 9.97
C THR A 1193 -40.79 18.48 10.82
N LYS A 1194 -40.73 19.63 10.14
CA LYS A 1194 -41.16 20.93 10.69
C LYS A 1194 -42.61 21.28 10.31
N SER A 1195 -43.18 20.59 9.32
CA SER A 1195 -44.52 20.90 8.80
C SER A 1195 -45.60 20.43 9.77
N ASP A 1196 -46.37 21.38 10.31
CA ASP A 1196 -47.47 21.05 11.22
C ASP A 1196 -48.58 20.25 10.52
N GLU A 1197 -48.81 20.49 9.23
CA GLU A 1197 -49.76 19.70 8.42
C GLU A 1197 -49.36 18.22 8.36
N LEU A 1198 -48.07 17.93 8.18
CA LEU A 1198 -47.58 16.55 8.13
C LEU A 1198 -47.61 15.91 9.52
N LYS A 1199 -47.30 16.68 10.58
CA LYS A 1199 -47.43 16.20 11.98
C LYS A 1199 -48.86 15.78 12.29
N GLU A 1200 -49.86 16.56 11.88
CA GLU A 1200 -51.28 16.19 12.08
C GLU A 1200 -51.62 14.90 11.33
N LYS A 1201 -51.23 14.76 10.06
CA LYS A 1201 -51.49 13.52 9.29
C LYS A 1201 -50.90 12.27 9.95
N VAL A 1202 -49.64 12.34 10.40
CA VAL A 1202 -48.99 11.22 11.10
C VAL A 1202 -49.69 10.94 12.43
N ARG A 1203 -50.04 11.98 13.19
CA ARG A 1203 -50.76 11.84 14.46
C ARG A 1203 -52.14 11.22 14.28
N GLU A 1204 -52.89 11.63 13.28
CA GLU A 1204 -54.19 11.07 12.92
C GLU A 1204 -54.07 9.58 12.56
N LEU A 1205 -53.06 9.21 11.75
CA LEU A 1205 -52.80 7.81 11.39
C LEU A 1205 -52.50 6.94 12.63
N CYS A 1206 -51.58 7.38 13.51
CA CYS A 1206 -51.26 6.63 14.73
C CYS A 1206 -52.46 6.55 15.68
N THR A 1207 -53.14 7.67 15.93
CA THR A 1207 -54.27 7.75 16.88
C THR A 1207 -55.47 6.94 16.40
N SER A 1208 -55.76 6.96 15.08
CA SER A 1208 -56.84 6.16 14.49
C SER A 1208 -56.67 4.65 14.71
N ARG A 1209 -55.43 4.20 14.93
CA ARG A 1209 -55.05 2.81 15.17
C ARG A 1209 -54.70 2.53 16.64
N LYS A 1210 -54.95 3.48 17.55
CA LYS A 1210 -54.64 3.42 18.99
C LYS A 1210 -53.15 3.19 19.29
N ASN A 1211 -52.25 3.72 18.46
CA ASN A 1211 -50.81 3.72 18.71
C ASN A 1211 -50.38 5.06 19.34
N ASN A 1212 -49.66 4.99 20.46
CA ASN A 1212 -49.14 6.16 21.17
C ASN A 1212 -47.60 6.29 21.06
N HIS A 1213 -46.94 5.37 20.35
CA HIS A 1213 -45.48 5.31 20.25
C HIS A 1213 -44.99 6.13 19.05
N PHE A 1214 -45.18 7.45 19.09
CA PHE A 1214 -44.68 8.34 18.04
C PHE A 1214 -44.04 9.61 18.60
N VAL A 1215 -43.00 10.10 17.93
CA VAL A 1215 -42.31 11.35 18.25
C VAL A 1215 -41.97 12.12 16.97
N PHE A 1216 -41.95 13.44 17.08
CA PHE A 1216 -41.55 14.33 15.98
C PHE A 1216 -40.19 14.95 16.30
N VAL A 1217 -39.34 15.00 15.29
CA VAL A 1217 -38.03 15.66 15.35
C VAL A 1217 -37.90 16.64 14.17
N SER A 1218 -37.15 17.71 14.34
CA SER A 1218 -37.13 18.82 13.38
C SER A 1218 -36.11 18.66 12.25
N CYS A 1219 -35.08 17.82 12.43
CA CYS A 1219 -34.05 17.55 11.44
C CYS A 1219 -33.36 16.17 11.63
N PRO A 1220 -32.66 15.64 10.59
CA PRO A 1220 -31.98 14.34 10.64
C PRO A 1220 -30.97 14.18 11.77
N GLU A 1221 -30.27 15.26 12.13
CA GLU A 1221 -29.23 15.27 13.16
C GLU A 1221 -29.78 14.87 14.53
N VAL A 1222 -31.02 15.24 14.82
CA VAL A 1222 -31.71 14.86 16.06
C VAL A 1222 -31.93 13.35 16.10
N LEU A 1223 -32.42 12.77 15.00
CA LEU A 1223 -32.60 11.31 14.89
C LEU A 1223 -31.26 10.58 15.02
N LEU A 1224 -30.23 11.02 14.31
CA LEU A 1224 -28.89 10.43 14.39
C LEU A 1224 -28.27 10.58 15.79
N GLY A 1225 -28.46 11.73 16.45
CA GLY A 1225 -28.02 11.95 17.83
C GLY A 1225 -28.69 11.01 18.82
N ALA A 1226 -30.01 10.80 18.68
CA ALA A 1226 -30.76 9.84 19.48
C ALA A 1226 -30.32 8.39 19.20
N MET A 1227 -30.09 8.02 17.93
CA MET A 1227 -29.56 6.71 17.55
C MET A 1227 -28.16 6.47 18.14
N ALA A 1228 -27.27 7.47 18.06
CA ALA A 1228 -25.92 7.39 18.61
C ALA A 1228 -25.95 7.15 20.13
N LYS A 1229 -26.73 7.93 20.88
CA LYS A 1229 -26.91 7.73 22.33
C LYS A 1229 -27.54 6.37 22.65
N ALA A 1230 -28.51 5.92 21.87
CA ALA A 1230 -29.13 4.60 22.04
C ALA A 1230 -28.13 3.46 21.86
N THR A 1231 -27.06 3.66 21.08
CA THR A 1231 -26.03 2.61 20.95
C THR A 1231 -25.24 2.39 22.23
N VAL A 1232 -25.01 3.39 23.09
CA VAL A 1232 -24.09 3.25 24.24
C VAL A 1232 -24.72 2.51 25.42
N ARG A 1233 -26.04 2.38 25.46
CA ARG A 1233 -26.77 1.76 26.59
C ARG A 1233 -26.53 0.25 26.72
N ILE A 1234 -26.73 -0.26 27.93
CA ILE A 1234 -26.88 -1.69 28.20
C ILE A 1234 -28.29 -2.10 27.74
N ILE A 1235 -28.38 -3.05 26.81
CA ILE A 1235 -29.65 -3.55 26.25
C ILE A 1235 -30.00 -4.86 26.97
N ASN A 1236 -31.22 -4.98 27.48
CA ASN A 1236 -31.67 -6.16 28.23
C ASN A 1236 -32.11 -7.29 27.28
N ILE A 1237 -31.15 -8.03 26.71
CA ILE A 1237 -31.48 -9.20 25.89
C ILE A 1237 -31.49 -10.47 26.78
N ARG A 1238 -32.64 -10.78 27.41
CA ARG A 1238 -33.15 -12.13 27.78
C ARG A 1238 -34.34 -12.06 28.78
N PRO A 1239 -35.49 -12.68 28.48
CA PRO A 1239 -36.15 -13.60 29.38
C PRO A 1239 -35.77 -15.02 28.92
N GLY A 1240 -34.94 -15.71 29.70
CA GLY A 1240 -34.81 -17.15 29.54
C GLY A 1240 -36.11 -17.80 29.97
N GLU A 1241 -36.60 -18.74 29.16
CA GLU A 1241 -37.62 -19.71 29.57
C GLU A 1241 -37.12 -20.48 30.79
N ASN A 1242 -37.37 -19.98 31.99
CA ASN A 1242 -37.47 -20.78 33.21
C ASN A 1242 -38.75 -20.31 33.89
N GLY A 1243 -39.81 -21.08 33.71
CA GLY A 1243 -40.94 -21.02 34.63
C GLY A 1243 -40.47 -21.57 35.97
N GLU A 1244 -40.02 -20.69 36.86
CA GLU A 1244 -40.09 -20.91 38.29
C GLU A 1244 -40.88 -19.75 38.89
N SER A 1245 -41.97 -20.16 39.54
CA SER A 1245 -42.83 -19.35 40.36
C SER A 1245 -42.05 -18.82 41.57
N ASP A 1246 -41.90 -17.50 41.67
CA ASP A 1246 -41.67 -16.84 42.94
C ASP A 1246 -42.95 -16.06 43.30
N ASP A 1247 -43.85 -16.80 43.96
CA ASP A 1247 -44.65 -16.23 45.03
C ASP A 1247 -43.71 -15.85 46.19
N GLU A 1248 -44.10 -14.84 46.98
CA GLU A 1248 -43.48 -14.36 48.23
C GLU A 1248 -42.49 -13.17 48.11
N GLU A 1249 -43.01 -11.93 48.16
CA GLU A 1249 -43.03 -11.09 49.37
C GLU A 1249 -43.85 -9.80 49.11
N GLU A 1250 -44.68 -9.43 50.09
CA GLU A 1250 -45.85 -8.50 50.07
C GLU A 1250 -45.66 -7.09 49.50
#